data_AF-A0A6L5K5N7-F1
#
_entry.id   AF-A0A6L5K5N7-F1
#
_cell.length_a   1.000
_cell.length_b   1.000
_cell.length_c   1.000
_cell.angle_alpha   90.00
_cell.angle_beta   90.00
_cell.angle_gamma   90.00
#
_symmetry.space_group_name_H-M   'P 1'
#
loop_
_entity.id
_entity.type
_entity.pdbx_description
1 polymer ?
#
loop_
_entity_poly.entity_id
_entity_poly.type
_entity_poly.pdbx_seq_one_letter_code
_entity_poly.pdbx_strand_id
1 'polypeptide(L)'
;DRKAWNNVVCGEGSGIYKTTDAGRTWKKLTNGFPTGKYIGRIGLDVSVTNPNVVYAVLDNQTPLPRKKKERRQRRAGGEIYRSDDKGETWKKINEGELYAGINYSFGDIRVSPEDENRIYVLGVNLVTSEDGGKTYKRLGGTVVHLYHHSTRALHLDQHDLWIDPLNSRRLLLGNDGGFFMSYDRGETWLHINNLPIAEFYAISVDMKTPYSIYGGTQDDAALYGPGNQEQEDGIEDPWKLVWIDLWGGGDSYFTLVDPTDPNTIYYEQQFGYFRRKNMKTGQSKHIQPRAKKGEPPLRYNWMTPFIISHHNPFTLYYGANKLFKSVNRGDSWACISPDLSTNPGPERQGNVPYGALTTISESPLRPGLIYVGTDDGNVHVTRDDGVDWTKINTGLPDKWISRVVASSHELGTVYVTLTGYREDDFNTYIYRSTDFGQTWNPIGENLPSESVNVIREDPHHKNILYAGTDQGGVYVSLDTGKTWYSLCSDLPTTAVHDIAVHPRDSELVIGTHGRSAFILDIAPIQERDEEIQKKEAHLFEIRPAVLPRSRDYGGDWAWETRQEAVIHYSLRETCPVEISILDDSGKIIRELIGTNDPGVNRAVWDLSPKTEEGGQAVFRRGIALVKPGNYTVVIQAGKTKLEGKIQVKPSRQAGD
;
A
#
# COMPACT_ATOMS: atom_id res chain seq x y z
N ASP A 1 20.42 14.70 -8.33
CA ASP A 1 20.94 13.32 -8.28
C ASP A 1 20.19 12.57 -7.19
N ARG A 2 19.57 11.46 -7.53
CA ARG A 2 18.80 10.60 -6.62
C ARG A 2 19.44 9.22 -6.66
N LYS A 3 19.82 8.71 -5.50
CA LYS A 3 20.43 7.39 -5.27
C LYS A 3 19.69 6.73 -4.11
N ALA A 4 19.77 5.40 -4.02
CA ALA A 4 19.14 4.64 -2.94
C ALA A 4 19.54 5.13 -1.53
N TRP A 5 20.77 5.66 -1.39
CA TRP A 5 21.32 6.16 -0.13
C TRP A 5 21.43 7.69 -0.04
N ASN A 6 21.05 8.44 -1.09
CA ASN A 6 21.22 9.89 -1.08
C ASN A 6 20.28 10.62 -2.04
N ASN A 7 19.74 11.75 -1.60
CA ASN A 7 18.94 12.65 -2.43
C ASN A 7 19.56 14.06 -2.39
N VAL A 8 20.01 14.55 -3.54
CA VAL A 8 20.53 15.92 -3.69
C VAL A 8 19.36 16.84 -4.05
N VAL A 9 18.96 17.66 -3.08
CA VAL A 9 17.70 18.43 -3.09
C VAL A 9 17.87 19.91 -3.46
N CYS A 10 19.09 20.32 -3.83
CA CYS A 10 19.43 21.69 -4.25
C CYS A 10 20.59 21.70 -5.24
N GLY A 11 20.75 22.75 -6.05
CA GLY A 11 21.87 22.84 -7.00
C GLY A 11 21.91 24.12 -7.84
N GLU A 12 23.01 24.33 -8.57
CA GLU A 12 23.28 25.52 -9.40
C GLU A 12 22.23 25.75 -10.50
N GLY A 13 21.64 24.66 -11.00
CA GLY A 13 20.56 24.70 -11.99
C GLY A 13 19.23 25.23 -11.45
N SER A 14 19.00 25.18 -10.13
CA SER A 14 17.75 25.63 -9.52
C SER A 14 17.52 27.13 -9.70
N GLY A 15 16.27 27.52 -9.89
CA GLY A 15 15.84 28.90 -10.03
C GLY A 15 14.51 29.02 -10.77
N ILE A 16 14.02 30.25 -10.88
CA ILE A 16 12.80 30.56 -11.63
C ILE A 16 13.18 30.97 -13.04
N TYR A 17 12.50 30.42 -14.04
CA TYR A 17 12.69 30.76 -15.45
C TYR A 17 11.39 31.30 -16.02
N LYS A 18 11.48 32.31 -16.89
CA LYS A 18 10.33 32.95 -17.53
C LYS A 18 10.49 32.97 -19.04
N THR A 19 9.39 32.71 -19.73
CA THR A 19 9.23 32.92 -21.17
C THR A 19 8.10 33.93 -21.40
N THR A 20 8.22 34.73 -22.45
CA THR A 20 7.16 35.62 -22.95
C THR A 20 6.87 35.38 -24.44
N ASP A 21 7.40 34.30 -25.00
CA ASP A 21 7.36 33.97 -26.43
C ASP A 21 6.88 32.54 -26.69
N ALA A 22 5.94 32.08 -25.85
CA ALA A 22 5.36 30.74 -25.89
C ALA A 22 6.39 29.61 -25.74
N GLY A 23 7.41 29.81 -24.90
CA GLY A 23 8.39 28.80 -24.53
C GLY A 23 9.58 28.68 -25.50
N ARG A 24 9.71 29.58 -26.49
CA ARG A 24 10.83 29.57 -27.44
C ARG A 24 12.14 29.96 -26.77
N THR A 25 12.09 30.94 -25.87
CA THR A 25 13.25 31.36 -25.07
C THR A 25 12.88 31.47 -23.60
N TRP A 26 13.87 31.18 -22.74
CA TRP A 26 13.73 31.19 -21.29
C TRP A 26 14.82 32.05 -20.66
N LYS A 27 14.40 33.01 -19.83
CA LYS A 27 15.28 33.87 -19.03
C LYS A 27 15.26 33.40 -17.58
N LYS A 28 16.43 33.11 -17.00
CA LYS A 28 16.56 32.88 -15.56
C LYS A 28 16.33 34.20 -14.81
N LEU A 29 15.42 34.20 -13.84
CA LEU A 29 15.08 35.35 -13.02
C LEU A 29 15.97 35.35 -11.76
N THR A 30 16.82 36.37 -11.63
CA THR A 30 17.84 36.45 -10.56
C THR A 30 17.78 37.76 -9.77
N ASN A 31 16.97 38.72 -10.21
CA ASN A 31 16.93 40.04 -9.61
C ASN A 31 16.13 40.02 -8.29
N GLY A 32 16.85 39.97 -7.17
CA GLY A 32 16.26 39.87 -5.84
C GLY A 32 15.80 38.48 -5.42
N PHE A 33 15.98 37.46 -6.28
CA PHE A 33 15.75 36.06 -5.98
C PHE A 33 17.10 35.32 -5.85
N PRO A 34 17.27 34.43 -4.86
CA PRO A 34 18.56 33.82 -4.58
C PRO A 34 18.96 32.79 -5.66
N THR A 35 20.26 32.64 -5.86
CA THR A 35 20.88 31.73 -6.83
C THR A 35 22.02 30.94 -6.19
N GLY A 36 22.40 29.82 -6.81
CA GLY A 36 23.59 29.05 -6.44
C GLY A 36 23.29 27.62 -5.99
N LYS A 37 24.31 26.85 -5.63
CA LYS A 37 24.21 25.43 -5.23
C LYS A 37 23.27 25.10 -4.06
N TYR A 38 22.80 26.08 -3.30
CA TYR A 38 21.94 25.88 -2.13
C TYR A 38 20.45 26.18 -2.39
N ILE A 39 20.08 26.48 -3.63
CA ILE A 39 18.69 26.73 -3.98
C ILE A 39 17.99 25.37 -4.17
N GLY A 40 17.03 25.09 -3.30
CA GLY A 40 16.24 23.86 -3.30
C GLY A 40 14.98 23.97 -4.16
N ARG A 41 13.94 23.25 -3.74
CA ARG A 41 12.63 23.24 -4.39
C ARG A 41 11.98 24.63 -4.33
N ILE A 42 11.29 24.99 -5.40
CA ILE A 42 10.57 26.27 -5.55
C ILE A 42 9.14 25.97 -6.00
N GLY A 43 8.15 26.42 -5.24
CA GLY A 43 6.77 26.50 -5.70
C GLY A 43 6.41 27.91 -6.11
N LEU A 44 5.52 28.04 -7.08
CA LEU A 44 5.10 29.31 -7.65
C LEU A 44 3.59 29.36 -7.78
N ASP A 45 3.03 30.55 -7.59
CA ASP A 45 1.67 30.84 -8.02
C ASP A 45 1.51 32.32 -8.39
N VAL A 46 0.54 32.59 -9.27
CA VAL A 46 0.29 33.92 -9.84
C VAL A 46 -1.08 34.41 -9.39
N SER A 47 -1.16 35.65 -8.93
CA SER A 47 -2.45 36.22 -8.57
C SER A 47 -3.36 36.36 -9.78
N VAL A 48 -4.58 35.84 -9.67
CA VAL A 48 -5.62 36.00 -10.69
C VAL A 48 -6.18 37.43 -10.68
N THR A 49 -6.31 38.06 -9.51
CA THR A 49 -6.82 39.44 -9.39
C THR A 49 -5.85 40.48 -9.91
N ASN A 50 -4.54 40.19 -9.85
CA ASN A 50 -3.48 41.08 -10.32
C ASN A 50 -2.32 40.26 -10.91
N PRO A 51 -2.30 40.01 -12.22
CA PRO A 51 -1.29 39.17 -12.87
C PRO A 51 0.15 39.72 -12.82
N ASN A 52 0.36 40.92 -12.27
CA ASN A 52 1.71 41.40 -11.97
C ASN A 52 2.29 40.75 -10.70
N VAL A 53 1.42 40.29 -9.80
CA VAL A 53 1.80 39.70 -8.52
C VAL A 53 2.08 38.21 -8.69
N VAL A 54 3.31 37.82 -8.38
CA VAL A 54 3.76 36.42 -8.40
C VAL A 54 4.38 36.10 -7.05
N TYR A 55 4.00 34.95 -6.51
CA TYR A 55 4.56 34.42 -5.28
C TYR A 55 5.48 33.23 -5.55
N ALA A 56 6.51 33.10 -4.73
CA ALA A 56 7.36 31.93 -4.69
C ALA A 56 7.60 31.50 -3.25
N VAL A 57 7.57 30.20 -2.99
CA VAL A 57 8.13 29.62 -1.76
C VAL A 57 9.37 28.82 -2.13
N LEU A 58 10.44 28.99 -1.36
CA LEU A 58 11.76 28.41 -1.61
C LEU A 58 12.21 27.60 -0.39
N ASP A 59 12.64 26.37 -0.62
CA ASP A 59 13.48 25.64 0.33
C ASP A 59 14.95 26.08 0.21
N ASN A 60 15.37 27.04 1.03
CA ASN A 60 16.73 27.58 0.99
C ASN A 60 17.68 26.73 1.85
N GLN A 61 18.53 25.94 1.18
CA GLN A 61 19.44 25.00 1.82
C GLN A 61 20.76 25.64 2.28
N THR A 62 20.86 26.98 2.24
CA THR A 62 22.08 27.71 2.63
C THR A 62 22.40 27.46 4.11
N PRO A 63 23.60 26.95 4.45
CA PRO A 63 23.99 26.72 5.84
C PRO A 63 24.03 28.02 6.64
N LEU A 64 23.39 28.04 7.80
CA LEU A 64 23.47 29.16 8.75
C LEU A 64 24.65 29.01 9.71
N PRO A 65 25.22 30.10 10.26
CA PRO A 65 26.27 29.98 11.27
C PRO A 65 25.85 29.09 12.46
N ARG A 66 26.68 28.10 12.79
CA ARG A 66 26.37 27.12 13.83
C ARG A 66 26.38 27.78 15.22
N LYS A 67 25.32 27.58 16.01
CA LYS A 67 25.31 28.00 17.43
C LYS A 67 25.95 26.94 18.31
N LYS A 68 26.68 27.35 19.37
CA LYS A 68 27.46 26.47 20.27
C LYS A 68 26.68 25.27 20.87
N LYS A 69 25.35 25.32 20.92
CA LYS A 69 24.48 24.26 21.48
C LYS A 69 23.78 23.39 20.43
N GLU A 70 23.96 23.64 19.14
CA GLU A 70 23.24 22.93 18.09
C GLU A 70 23.94 21.61 17.71
N ARG A 71 23.15 20.51 17.73
CA ARG A 71 23.61 19.16 17.35
C ARG A 71 23.67 18.96 15.83
N ARG A 72 22.89 19.73 15.06
CA ARG A 72 22.80 19.67 13.59
C ARG A 72 23.05 21.05 12.97
N GLN A 73 23.65 21.05 11.78
CA GLN A 73 23.85 22.25 10.97
C GLN A 73 22.49 22.77 10.48
N ARG A 74 22.13 24.00 10.86
CA ARG A 74 20.89 24.65 10.38
C ARG A 74 21.05 25.16 8.95
N ARG A 75 19.93 25.22 8.25
CA ARG A 75 19.77 25.85 6.94
C ARG A 75 18.82 27.03 7.06
N ALA A 76 18.82 27.92 6.07
CA ALA A 76 17.90 29.05 6.03
C ALA A 76 16.43 28.58 6.07
N GLY A 77 16.12 27.48 5.37
CA GLY A 77 14.81 26.84 5.36
C GLY A 77 13.83 27.54 4.42
N GLY A 78 12.53 27.44 4.73
CA GLY A 78 11.45 28.00 3.93
C GLY A 78 11.46 29.54 3.89
N GLU A 79 11.51 30.10 2.68
CA GLU A 79 11.44 31.53 2.42
C GLU A 79 10.32 31.83 1.42
N ILE A 80 9.57 32.91 1.63
CA ILE A 80 8.54 33.39 0.71
C ILE A 80 9.06 34.65 0.01
N TYR A 81 8.89 34.70 -1.29
CA TYR A 81 9.22 35.83 -2.15
C TYR A 81 7.97 36.31 -2.89
N ARG A 82 7.91 37.63 -3.09
CA ARG A 82 6.88 38.29 -3.91
C ARG A 82 7.54 39.11 -5.00
N SER A 83 6.95 39.07 -6.19
CA SER A 83 7.18 40.00 -7.28
C SER A 83 5.90 40.78 -7.56
N ASP A 84 6.04 42.06 -7.90
CA ASP A 84 4.92 42.95 -8.30
C ASP A 84 5.03 43.40 -9.77
N ASP A 85 5.90 42.75 -10.55
CA ASP A 85 6.23 43.10 -11.94
C ASP A 85 6.39 41.85 -12.83
N LYS A 86 5.57 40.83 -12.59
CA LYS A 86 5.53 39.56 -13.37
C LYS A 86 6.84 38.77 -13.27
N GLY A 87 7.55 38.86 -12.14
CA GLY A 87 8.79 38.14 -11.87
C GLY A 87 10.08 38.86 -12.29
N GLU A 88 10.04 40.12 -12.73
CA GLU A 88 11.27 40.84 -13.11
C GLU A 88 12.10 41.28 -11.90
N THR A 89 11.45 41.60 -10.77
CA THR A 89 12.08 41.85 -9.46
C THR A 89 11.40 41.03 -8.37
N TRP A 90 12.18 40.50 -7.44
CA TRP A 90 11.71 39.70 -6.31
C TRP A 90 12.14 40.31 -4.98
N LYS A 91 11.30 40.18 -3.96
CA LYS A 91 11.60 40.57 -2.59
C LYS A 91 11.25 39.42 -1.67
N LYS A 92 12.18 39.05 -0.77
CA LYS A 92 11.87 38.18 0.36
C LYS A 92 10.94 38.94 1.30
N ILE A 93 9.85 38.30 1.72
CA ILE A 93 8.78 38.96 2.47
C ILE A 93 8.61 38.44 3.90
N ASN A 94 8.93 37.17 4.17
CA ASN A 94 8.81 36.61 5.51
C ASN A 94 10.11 36.81 6.30
N GLU A 95 9.96 37.07 7.60
CA GLU A 95 11.07 37.05 8.55
C GLU A 95 11.04 35.74 9.36
N GLY A 96 12.21 35.27 9.80
CA GLY A 96 12.30 34.06 10.62
C GLY A 96 12.02 32.76 9.85
N GLU A 97 11.67 31.72 10.61
CA GLU A 97 11.47 30.36 10.10
C GLU A 97 10.01 30.15 9.70
N LEU A 98 9.79 29.69 8.47
CA LEU A 98 8.46 29.36 7.97
C LEU A 98 7.93 28.07 8.62
N TYR A 99 6.94 28.23 9.51
CA TYR A 99 6.33 27.13 10.28
C TYR A 99 5.58 26.08 9.43
N ALA A 100 5.38 26.33 8.14
CA ALA A 100 4.86 25.32 7.21
C ALA A 100 5.74 24.06 7.18
N GLY A 101 7.05 24.20 7.44
CA GLY A 101 7.97 23.06 7.36
C GLY A 101 8.23 22.65 5.91
N ILE A 102 8.60 23.63 5.08
CA ILE A 102 9.03 23.39 3.71
C ILE A 102 10.38 22.69 3.76
N ASN A 103 10.40 21.43 3.36
CA ASN A 103 11.58 20.57 3.30
C ASN A 103 11.74 20.05 1.86
N TYR A 104 12.59 19.06 1.64
CA TYR A 104 12.83 18.53 0.30
C TYR A 104 11.61 17.87 -0.38
N SER A 105 10.56 17.54 0.37
CA SER A 105 9.34 16.89 -0.11
C SER A 105 8.23 17.88 -0.47
N PHE A 106 8.21 19.06 0.14
CA PHE A 106 7.11 20.04 0.02
C PHE A 106 7.56 21.38 -0.56
N GLY A 107 6.62 22.28 -0.82
CA GLY A 107 6.94 23.63 -1.27
C GLY A 107 5.92 24.22 -2.21
N ASP A 108 4.64 23.96 -2.04
CA ASP A 108 3.59 24.57 -2.85
C ASP A 108 3.08 25.85 -2.18
N ILE A 109 2.71 26.84 -3.00
CA ILE A 109 2.08 28.09 -2.59
C ILE A 109 0.85 28.30 -3.47
N ARG A 110 -0.23 28.84 -2.89
CA ARG A 110 -1.47 29.18 -3.59
C ARG A 110 -1.93 30.58 -3.22
N VAL A 111 -2.33 31.38 -4.20
CA VAL A 111 -2.86 32.73 -4.05
C VAL A 111 -4.37 32.68 -4.18
N SER A 112 -5.09 33.36 -3.29
CA SER A 112 -6.54 33.43 -3.38
C SER A 112 -6.99 34.13 -4.67
N PRO A 113 -8.00 33.60 -5.39
CA PRO A 113 -8.54 34.25 -6.57
C PRO A 113 -9.38 35.49 -6.27
N GLU A 114 -9.63 35.83 -4.99
CA GLU A 114 -10.38 37.02 -4.57
C GLU A 114 -9.48 38.15 -4.01
N ASP A 115 -8.26 37.82 -3.56
CA ASP A 115 -7.35 38.74 -2.87
C ASP A 115 -5.89 38.29 -3.04
N GLU A 116 -5.10 39.09 -3.74
CA GLU A 116 -3.67 38.86 -3.98
C GLU A 116 -2.81 38.77 -2.72
N ASN A 117 -3.28 39.28 -1.57
CA ASN A 117 -2.55 39.23 -0.31
C ASN A 117 -2.89 38.00 0.53
N ARG A 118 -3.95 37.26 0.18
CA ARG A 118 -4.29 36.01 0.84
C ARG A 118 -3.55 34.86 0.17
N ILE A 119 -2.62 34.24 0.88
CA ILE A 119 -1.86 33.09 0.39
C ILE A 119 -1.95 31.91 1.33
N TYR A 120 -1.74 30.71 0.77
CA TYR A 120 -1.62 29.44 1.47
C TYR A 120 -0.27 28.82 1.10
N VAL A 121 0.44 28.29 2.08
CA VAL A 121 1.71 27.58 1.85
C VAL A 121 1.58 26.17 2.40
N LEU A 122 1.91 25.22 1.53
CA LEU A 122 1.75 23.79 1.73
C LEU A 122 3.12 23.18 2.06
N GLY A 123 3.23 22.74 3.31
CA GLY A 123 4.37 22.00 3.83
C GLY A 123 3.90 20.82 4.68
N VAL A 124 4.72 20.41 5.64
CA VAL A 124 4.28 19.50 6.73
C VAL A 124 3.02 20.04 7.40
N ASN A 125 2.94 21.37 7.57
CA ASN A 125 1.74 22.06 8.01
C ASN A 125 1.18 22.94 6.88
N LEU A 126 -0.15 23.08 6.84
CA LEU A 126 -0.81 24.16 6.11
C LEU A 126 -0.65 25.47 6.89
N VAL A 127 -0.20 26.53 6.21
CA VAL A 127 -0.21 27.89 6.77
C VAL A 127 -0.90 28.86 5.82
N THR A 128 -1.48 29.92 6.37
CA THR A 128 -2.11 31.00 5.60
C THR A 128 -1.62 32.37 6.06
N SER A 129 -1.65 33.34 5.15
CA SER A 129 -1.34 34.74 5.38
C SER A 129 -2.40 35.61 4.72
N GLU A 130 -2.66 36.78 5.31
CA GLU A 130 -3.63 37.78 4.86
C GLU A 130 -2.97 39.10 4.43
N ASP A 131 -1.65 39.22 4.63
CA ASP A 131 -0.88 40.44 4.40
C ASP A 131 0.21 40.23 3.34
N GLY A 132 -0.04 39.25 2.47
CA GLY A 132 0.81 38.91 1.36
C GLY A 132 2.08 38.21 1.77
N GLY A 133 2.06 37.42 2.86
CA GLY A 133 3.13 36.54 3.34
C GLY A 133 4.10 37.16 4.36
N LYS A 134 3.80 38.35 4.89
CA LYS A 134 4.63 39.00 5.93
C LYS A 134 4.42 38.34 7.28
N THR A 135 3.16 38.05 7.62
CA THR A 135 2.76 37.27 8.78
C THR A 135 1.93 36.07 8.36
N TYR A 136 2.00 34.98 9.13
CA TYR A 136 1.31 33.73 8.81
C TYR A 136 0.87 33.00 10.08
N LYS A 137 -0.22 32.23 9.96
CA LYS A 137 -0.71 31.33 11.01
C LYS A 137 -0.83 29.91 10.46
N ARG A 138 -0.65 28.90 11.33
CA ARG A 138 -1.01 27.51 11.01
C ARG A 138 -2.52 27.43 10.79
N LEU A 139 -2.93 26.77 9.72
CA LEU A 139 -4.33 26.52 9.36
C LEU A 139 -4.65 25.04 9.56
N GLY A 140 -4.88 24.65 10.83
CA GLY A 140 -5.34 23.30 11.15
C GLY A 140 -6.86 23.16 11.08
N GLY A 141 -7.59 24.18 11.54
CA GLY A 141 -9.05 24.16 11.60
C GLY A 141 -9.63 23.08 12.52
N THR A 142 -10.96 22.96 12.52
CA THR A 142 -11.68 21.85 13.15
C THR A 142 -11.97 20.78 12.11
N VAL A 143 -11.55 19.54 12.35
CA VAL A 143 -11.83 18.42 11.44
C VAL A 143 -13.08 17.66 11.87
N VAL A 144 -14.00 17.48 10.92
CA VAL A 144 -15.17 16.61 11.01
C VAL A 144 -14.97 15.50 9.99
N HIS A 145 -15.08 14.24 10.41
CA HIS A 145 -14.90 13.10 9.52
C HIS A 145 -16.25 12.59 9.02
N LEU A 146 -16.29 12.13 7.77
CA LEU A 146 -17.47 11.49 7.20
C LEU A 146 -17.77 10.17 7.94
N TYR A 147 -16.74 9.37 8.19
CA TYR A 147 -16.79 8.17 9.04
C TYR A 147 -15.95 8.35 10.30
N HIS A 148 -16.26 7.60 11.36
CA HIS A 148 -15.54 7.72 12.62
C HIS A 148 -14.03 7.51 12.43
N HIS A 149 -13.25 8.49 12.88
CA HIS A 149 -11.79 8.41 12.94
C HIS A 149 -11.32 8.75 14.35
N SER A 150 -10.20 8.19 14.80
CA SER A 150 -9.74 8.37 16.18
C SER A 150 -9.02 9.71 16.42
N THR A 151 -8.52 10.35 15.36
CA THR A 151 -7.87 11.67 15.45
C THR A 151 -8.84 12.80 15.13
N ARG A 152 -8.43 14.02 15.49
CA ARG A 152 -9.20 15.26 15.27
C ARG A 152 -8.34 16.38 14.67
N ALA A 153 -7.07 16.11 14.45
CA ALA A 153 -6.14 17.04 13.82
C ALA A 153 -6.28 16.95 12.30
N LEU A 154 -6.06 18.07 11.61
CA LEU A 154 -5.77 18.05 10.19
C LEU A 154 -4.46 17.29 10.00
N HIS A 155 -4.50 16.26 9.14
CA HIS A 155 -3.35 15.43 8.85
C HIS A 155 -2.17 16.28 8.37
N LEU A 156 -0.94 15.83 8.60
CA LEU A 156 0.27 16.49 8.14
C LEU A 156 0.47 16.31 6.62
N ASP A 157 1.51 16.96 6.10
CA ASP A 157 2.07 16.73 4.76
C ASP A 157 1.10 17.10 3.62
N GLN A 158 0.98 18.41 3.42
CA GLN A 158 0.04 18.98 2.45
C GLN A 158 0.65 18.97 1.05
N HIS A 159 -0.01 18.26 0.12
CA HIS A 159 0.51 18.07 -1.24
C HIS A 159 -0.15 18.97 -2.27
N ASP A 160 -1.47 19.20 -2.16
CA ASP A 160 -2.17 20.10 -3.07
C ASP A 160 -3.38 20.79 -2.43
N LEU A 161 -3.66 22.00 -2.90
CA LEU A 161 -4.79 22.81 -2.48
C LEU A 161 -5.42 23.46 -3.71
N TRP A 162 -6.68 23.13 -3.94
CA TRP A 162 -7.52 23.81 -4.90
C TRP A 162 -8.41 24.83 -4.18
N ILE A 163 -8.47 26.04 -4.73
CA ILE A 163 -9.30 27.14 -4.23
C ILE A 163 -10.36 27.41 -5.31
N ASP A 164 -11.64 27.40 -4.92
CA ASP A 164 -12.72 27.67 -5.87
C ASP A 164 -12.58 29.10 -6.45
N PRO A 165 -12.39 29.25 -7.77
CA PRO A 165 -12.17 30.56 -8.41
C PRO A 165 -13.39 31.49 -8.31
N LEU A 166 -14.58 30.94 -8.03
CA LEU A 166 -15.81 31.71 -7.88
C LEU A 166 -16.14 32.00 -6.41
N ASN A 167 -15.48 31.32 -5.46
CA ASN A 167 -15.71 31.50 -4.04
C ASN A 167 -14.52 30.97 -3.22
N SER A 168 -13.54 31.82 -2.93
CA SER A 168 -12.33 31.42 -2.18
C SER A 168 -12.57 30.93 -0.76
N ARG A 169 -13.81 30.93 -0.26
CA ARG A 169 -14.16 30.22 0.98
C ARG A 169 -14.12 28.70 0.82
N ARG A 170 -14.25 28.20 -0.41
CA ARG A 170 -14.24 26.77 -0.70
C ARG A 170 -12.84 26.30 -1.04
N LEU A 171 -12.37 25.33 -0.28
CA LEU A 171 -11.05 24.72 -0.43
C LEU A 171 -11.21 23.21 -0.58
N LEU A 172 -10.41 22.60 -1.46
CA LEU A 172 -10.20 21.16 -1.51
C LEU A 172 -8.71 20.91 -1.27
N LEU A 173 -8.39 20.05 -0.32
CA LEU A 173 -7.05 19.81 0.16
C LEU A 173 -6.74 18.32 0.08
N GLY A 174 -5.64 17.98 -0.58
CA GLY A 174 -5.05 16.64 -0.59
C GLY A 174 -3.79 16.62 0.26
N ASN A 175 -3.73 15.69 1.21
CA ASN A 175 -2.56 15.44 2.04
C ASN A 175 -2.41 13.92 2.29
N ASP A 176 -1.39 13.51 3.03
CA ASP A 176 -1.11 12.08 3.24
C ASP A 176 -2.22 11.33 4.00
N GLY A 177 -3.10 12.04 4.71
CA GLY A 177 -4.28 11.45 5.36
C GLY A 177 -5.52 11.44 4.47
N GLY A 178 -5.42 11.80 3.18
CA GLY A 178 -6.50 11.74 2.20
C GLY A 178 -7.07 13.10 1.78
N PHE A 179 -8.41 13.18 1.67
CA PHE A 179 -9.10 14.29 0.99
C PHE A 179 -9.99 15.11 1.94
N PHE A 180 -9.75 16.42 1.98
CA PHE A 180 -10.41 17.35 2.90
C PHE A 180 -11.11 18.48 2.14
N MET A 181 -12.30 18.87 2.60
CA MET A 181 -13.10 19.95 2.02
C MET A 181 -13.39 21.02 3.06
N SER A 182 -13.33 22.29 2.68
CA SER A 182 -13.75 23.42 3.53
C SER A 182 -14.69 24.36 2.78
N TYR A 183 -15.59 25.02 3.51
CA TYR A 183 -16.50 26.08 3.01
C TYR A 183 -16.32 27.42 3.74
N ASP A 184 -15.29 27.52 4.57
CA ASP A 184 -15.00 28.67 5.44
C ASP A 184 -13.50 29.00 5.51
N ARG A 185 -12.77 28.75 4.42
CA ARG A 185 -11.32 29.03 4.29
C ARG A 185 -10.43 28.21 5.22
N GLY A 186 -10.84 26.99 5.56
CA GLY A 186 -10.07 26.04 6.35
C GLY A 186 -10.18 26.25 7.87
N GLU A 187 -11.16 27.03 8.32
CA GLU A 187 -11.50 27.11 9.75
C GLU A 187 -12.21 25.81 10.19
N THR A 188 -12.98 25.19 9.30
CA THR A 188 -13.49 23.81 9.42
C THR A 188 -13.18 22.98 8.17
N TRP A 189 -12.98 21.67 8.38
CA TRP A 189 -12.69 20.69 7.34
C TRP A 189 -13.62 19.47 7.46
N LEU A 190 -14.25 19.08 6.36
CA LEU A 190 -14.88 17.78 6.20
C LEU A 190 -13.83 16.82 5.58
N HIS A 191 -13.45 15.79 6.31
CA HIS A 191 -12.59 14.72 5.82
C HIS A 191 -13.45 13.65 5.12
N ILE A 192 -13.25 13.49 3.81
CA ILE A 192 -13.87 12.47 2.96
C ILE A 192 -13.07 11.15 3.10
N ASN A 193 -13.13 10.55 4.29
CA ASN A 193 -12.38 9.35 4.66
C ASN A 193 -13.08 8.04 4.27
N ASN A 194 -13.66 8.00 3.07
CA ASN A 194 -14.35 6.82 2.53
C ASN A 194 -13.86 6.42 1.14
N LEU A 195 -12.72 6.99 0.74
CA LEU A 195 -12.07 6.67 -0.52
C LEU A 195 -11.13 5.48 -0.29
N PRO A 196 -11.17 4.42 -1.12
CA PRO A 196 -10.26 3.28 -1.01
C PRO A 196 -8.90 3.65 -1.62
N ILE A 197 -8.16 4.51 -0.93
CA ILE A 197 -6.88 5.08 -1.39
C ILE A 197 -5.72 4.79 -0.44
N ALA A 198 -5.88 3.85 0.50
CA ALA A 198 -4.83 3.51 1.44
C ALA A 198 -3.59 2.95 0.70
N GLU A 199 -2.41 3.31 1.21
CA GLU A 199 -1.13 2.96 0.63
C GLU A 199 -0.45 1.85 1.43
N PHE A 200 -0.80 0.59 1.18
CA PHE A 200 -0.21 -0.54 1.91
C PHE A 200 1.24 -0.80 1.48
N TYR A 201 2.14 -0.88 2.46
CA TYR A 201 3.51 -1.35 2.26
C TYR A 201 3.65 -2.87 2.35
N ALA A 202 2.91 -3.47 3.28
CA ALA A 202 2.90 -4.92 3.51
C ALA A 202 1.52 -5.38 3.98
N ILE A 203 1.19 -6.63 3.68
CA ILE A 203 -0.12 -7.22 4.02
C ILE A 203 0.04 -8.63 4.58
N SER A 204 -0.77 -8.96 5.58
CA SER A 204 -0.83 -10.29 6.18
C SER A 204 -2.26 -10.67 6.55
N VAL A 205 -2.47 -11.96 6.80
CA VAL A 205 -3.78 -12.52 7.16
C VAL A 205 -3.65 -13.43 8.37
N ASP A 206 -4.71 -13.52 9.17
CA ASP A 206 -4.83 -14.53 10.23
C ASP A 206 -5.62 -15.76 9.78
N MET A 207 -5.74 -16.75 10.66
CA MET A 207 -6.48 -17.99 10.39
C MET A 207 -7.85 -18.00 11.07
N LYS A 208 -8.43 -16.86 11.47
CA LYS A 208 -9.81 -16.83 11.99
C LYS A 208 -10.81 -17.13 10.88
N THR A 209 -12.06 -17.41 11.24
CA THR A 209 -13.16 -17.56 10.29
C THR A 209 -14.31 -16.63 10.69
N PRO A 210 -14.61 -15.57 9.90
CA PRO A 210 -13.82 -15.08 8.77
C PRO A 210 -12.41 -14.60 9.20
N TYR A 211 -11.44 -14.61 8.29
CA TYR A 211 -10.10 -14.13 8.59
C TYR A 211 -10.06 -12.61 8.65
N SER A 212 -9.07 -12.08 9.35
CA SER A 212 -8.73 -10.65 9.35
C SER A 212 -7.48 -10.40 8.51
N ILE A 213 -7.50 -9.27 7.80
CA ILE A 213 -6.36 -8.71 7.09
C ILE A 213 -5.68 -7.70 8.01
N TYR A 214 -4.36 -7.69 8.01
CA TYR A 214 -3.53 -6.74 8.74
C TYR A 214 -2.54 -6.12 7.77
N GLY A 215 -2.25 -4.83 7.93
CA GLY A 215 -1.28 -4.16 7.10
C GLY A 215 -0.87 -2.81 7.66
N GLY A 216 0.34 -2.41 7.33
CA GLY A 216 0.83 -1.07 7.60
C GLY A 216 0.76 -0.22 6.34
N THR A 217 0.40 1.04 6.54
CA THR A 217 0.19 2.02 5.47
C THR A 217 1.17 3.19 5.58
N GLN A 218 1.39 3.88 4.46
CA GLN A 218 2.08 5.17 4.46
C GLN A 218 1.24 6.19 5.20
N ASP A 219 1.87 6.81 6.21
CA ASP A 219 1.35 7.87 7.07
C ASP A 219 0.02 7.61 7.83
N ASP A 220 -0.71 6.53 7.54
CA ASP A 220 -2.00 6.16 8.14
C ASP A 220 -1.91 4.96 9.12
N ALA A 221 -0.70 4.68 9.61
CA ALA A 221 -0.41 3.70 10.66
C ALA A 221 -0.70 2.23 10.30
N ALA A 222 -0.75 1.38 11.33
CA ALA A 222 -1.08 -0.03 11.21
C ALA A 222 -2.59 -0.25 11.38
N LEU A 223 -3.16 -1.01 10.46
CA LEU A 223 -4.59 -1.25 10.32
C LEU A 223 -4.89 -2.75 10.32
N TYR A 224 -6.12 -3.09 10.67
CA TYR A 224 -6.67 -4.43 10.45
C TYR A 224 -8.18 -4.39 10.21
N GLY A 225 -8.70 -5.30 9.40
CA GLY A 225 -10.11 -5.39 9.06
C GLY A 225 -10.52 -6.80 8.62
N PRO A 226 -11.83 -7.08 8.52
CA PRO A 226 -12.33 -8.36 8.04
C PRO A 226 -12.07 -8.54 6.53
N GLY A 227 -11.71 -9.75 6.11
CA GLY A 227 -11.53 -10.08 4.68
C GLY A 227 -12.82 -10.38 3.93
N ASN A 228 -13.99 -10.34 4.59
CA ASN A 228 -15.26 -10.79 4.01
C ASN A 228 -16.36 -9.73 4.04
N GLN A 229 -16.01 -8.45 4.23
CA GLN A 229 -16.95 -7.35 4.29
C GLN A 229 -16.56 -6.29 3.26
N GLU A 230 -17.49 -5.98 2.36
CA GLU A 230 -17.37 -4.84 1.46
C GLU A 230 -17.78 -3.55 2.17
N GLN A 231 -17.11 -2.44 1.87
CA GLN A 231 -17.49 -1.14 2.37
C GLN A 231 -18.72 -0.64 1.60
N GLU A 232 -19.84 -0.42 2.30
CA GLU A 232 -21.04 0.16 1.73
C GLU A 232 -21.29 1.60 2.22
N ASP A 233 -22.09 2.34 1.45
CA ASP A 233 -22.50 3.68 1.78
C ASP A 233 -23.32 3.73 3.07
N GLY A 234 -22.92 4.61 4.00
CA GLY A 234 -23.63 4.83 5.26
C GLY A 234 -23.36 3.78 6.33
N ILE A 235 -22.36 2.91 6.13
CA ILE A 235 -21.94 1.90 7.11
C ILE A 235 -20.56 2.27 7.66
N GLU A 236 -20.40 2.19 8.98
CA GLU A 236 -19.11 2.44 9.62
C GLU A 236 -18.04 1.49 9.07
N ASP A 237 -16.88 2.05 8.74
CA ASP A 237 -15.74 1.29 8.24
C ASP A 237 -15.35 0.20 9.26
N PRO A 238 -15.38 -1.09 8.89
CA PRO A 238 -15.04 -2.18 9.81
C PRO A 238 -13.54 -2.25 10.11
N TRP A 239 -12.69 -1.56 9.34
CA TRP A 239 -11.26 -1.48 9.58
C TRP A 239 -10.94 -0.65 10.82
N LYS A 240 -9.90 -1.07 11.53
CA LYS A 240 -9.50 -0.52 12.81
C LYS A 240 -8.02 -0.26 12.85
N LEU A 241 -7.67 0.81 13.54
CA LEU A 241 -6.28 1.16 13.84
C LEU A 241 -5.73 0.28 14.96
N VAL A 242 -4.59 -0.37 14.73
CA VAL A 242 -3.80 -1.03 15.77
C VAL A 242 -3.17 0.03 16.70
N TRP A 243 -2.73 1.13 16.09
CA TRP A 243 -2.16 2.28 16.76
C TRP A 243 -2.36 3.52 15.90
N ILE A 244 -2.48 4.68 16.54
CA ILE A 244 -2.51 5.99 15.89
C ILE A 244 -1.80 7.00 16.79
N ASP A 245 -1.15 7.99 16.20
CA ASP A 245 -0.60 9.13 16.94
C ASP A 245 -1.60 10.29 17.03
N LEU A 246 -1.12 11.46 17.45
CA LEU A 246 -1.96 12.64 17.60
C LEU A 246 -2.29 13.36 16.28
N TRP A 247 -1.56 13.06 15.21
CA TRP A 247 -1.61 13.75 13.92
C TRP A 247 -2.46 13.03 12.87
N GLY A 248 -2.74 11.75 13.07
CA GLY A 248 -3.45 10.96 12.06
C GLY A 248 -2.84 9.59 11.84
N GLY A 249 -1.60 9.41 12.27
CA GLY A 249 -0.82 8.23 11.98
C GLY A 249 0.64 8.60 11.69
N GLY A 250 1.35 7.61 11.20
CA GLY A 250 2.69 7.69 10.64
C GLY A 250 2.97 6.32 10.03
N ASP A 251 3.98 6.19 9.17
CA ASP A 251 4.19 4.91 8.48
C ASP A 251 4.23 3.70 9.41
N SER A 252 3.54 2.66 8.96
CA SER A 252 3.72 1.29 9.41
C SER A 252 3.82 0.37 8.19
N TYR A 253 4.33 -0.85 8.39
CA TYR A 253 4.62 -1.75 7.26
C TYR A 253 4.18 -3.17 7.61
N PHE A 254 5.11 -4.05 8.01
CA PHE A 254 4.75 -5.38 8.47
C PHE A 254 3.93 -5.28 9.76
N THR A 255 2.71 -5.82 9.71
CA THR A 255 1.83 -5.94 10.88
C THR A 255 1.36 -7.38 10.96
N LEU A 256 1.75 -8.09 12.01
CA LEU A 256 1.48 -9.53 12.21
C LEU A 256 0.77 -9.76 13.54
N VAL A 257 -0.27 -10.59 13.54
CA VAL A 257 -0.90 -11.07 14.78
C VAL A 257 -0.23 -12.36 15.25
N ASP A 258 -0.07 -12.52 16.56
CA ASP A 258 0.37 -13.79 17.13
C ASP A 258 -0.67 -14.89 16.83
N PRO A 259 -0.28 -15.99 16.16
CA PRO A 259 -1.24 -17.01 15.74
C PRO A 259 -1.84 -17.79 16.92
N THR A 260 -1.30 -17.64 18.12
CA THR A 260 -1.80 -18.28 19.36
C THR A 260 -2.45 -17.30 20.33
N ASP A 261 -2.33 -16.00 20.11
CA ASP A 261 -2.99 -14.97 20.92
C ASP A 261 -3.42 -13.78 20.04
N PRO A 262 -4.71 -13.73 19.64
CA PRO A 262 -5.21 -12.65 18.80
C PRO A 262 -5.19 -11.26 19.48
N ASN A 263 -4.87 -11.19 20.78
CA ASN A 263 -4.68 -9.91 21.47
C ASN A 263 -3.24 -9.39 21.37
N THR A 264 -2.31 -10.16 20.82
CA THR A 264 -0.91 -9.76 20.65
C THR A 264 -0.66 -9.46 19.18
N ILE A 265 -0.45 -8.17 18.86
CA ILE A 265 -0.11 -7.72 17.50
C ILE A 265 1.30 -7.11 17.53
N TYR A 266 2.12 -7.49 16.56
CA TYR A 266 3.42 -6.89 16.30
C TYR A 266 3.31 -5.96 15.11
N TYR A 267 3.87 -4.76 15.23
CA TYR A 267 3.88 -3.79 14.14
C TYR A 267 5.18 -2.98 14.19
N GLU A 268 5.67 -2.66 13.01
CA GLU A 268 6.89 -1.87 12.81
C GLU A 268 6.56 -0.45 12.30
N GLN A 269 7.48 0.49 12.48
CA GLN A 269 7.42 1.86 11.96
C GLN A 269 8.80 2.29 11.45
N GLN A 270 8.88 3.47 10.83
CA GLN A 270 10.08 4.00 10.17
C GLN A 270 11.35 3.82 11.00
N PHE A 271 12.51 3.67 10.34
CA PHE A 271 13.80 3.51 11.03
C PHE A 271 13.84 2.28 11.96
N GLY A 272 13.02 1.28 11.66
CA GLY A 272 12.94 0.02 12.36
C GLY A 272 12.36 0.12 13.78
N TYR A 273 11.58 1.14 14.11
CA TYR A 273 10.82 1.13 15.37
C TYR A 273 9.93 -0.12 15.39
N PHE A 274 9.94 -0.89 16.49
CA PHE A 274 9.21 -2.15 16.56
C PHE A 274 8.48 -2.30 17.88
N ARG A 275 7.20 -2.65 17.81
CA ARG A 275 6.30 -2.66 18.96
C ARG A 275 5.44 -3.92 19.01
N ARG A 276 5.14 -4.34 20.24
CA ARG A 276 4.13 -5.35 20.57
C ARG A 276 2.95 -4.67 21.26
N LYS A 277 1.77 -4.71 20.63
CA LYS A 277 0.50 -4.21 21.12
C LYS A 277 -0.26 -5.32 21.85
N ASN A 278 -0.78 -5.00 23.03
CA ASN A 278 -1.83 -5.77 23.67
C ASN A 278 -3.19 -5.13 23.34
N MET A 279 -4.01 -5.80 22.55
CA MET A 279 -5.31 -5.30 22.09
C MET A 279 -6.35 -5.25 23.21
N LYS A 280 -6.20 -6.07 24.26
CA LYS A 280 -7.10 -6.09 25.41
C LYS A 280 -6.89 -4.87 26.32
N THR A 281 -5.64 -4.46 26.54
CA THR A 281 -5.31 -3.34 27.43
C THR A 281 -5.04 -2.02 26.68
N GLY A 282 -4.86 -2.09 25.36
CA GLY A 282 -4.46 -0.95 24.54
C GLY A 282 -2.98 -0.56 24.69
N GLN A 283 -2.17 -1.28 25.48
CA GLN A 283 -0.78 -0.92 25.74
C GLN A 283 0.16 -1.42 24.64
N SER A 284 1.11 -0.58 24.22
CA SER A 284 2.20 -0.96 23.31
C SER A 284 3.54 -0.99 24.06
N LYS A 285 4.34 -2.04 23.85
CA LYS A 285 5.72 -2.16 24.34
C LYS A 285 6.71 -2.01 23.18
N HIS A 286 7.72 -1.15 23.33
CA HIS A 286 8.83 -1.07 22.39
C HIS A 286 9.73 -2.29 22.55
N ILE A 287 9.95 -3.02 21.47
CA ILE A 287 10.69 -4.30 21.46
C ILE A 287 11.79 -4.34 20.38
N GLN A 288 12.14 -3.22 19.75
CA GLN A 288 13.24 -3.16 18.78
C GLN A 288 14.57 -3.64 19.39
N PRO A 289 15.35 -4.49 18.68
CA PRO A 289 16.71 -4.84 19.11
C PRO A 289 17.62 -3.62 19.16
N ARG A 290 18.69 -3.71 19.96
CA ARG A 290 19.67 -2.62 20.12
C ARG A 290 21.08 -3.16 19.97
N ALA A 291 21.97 -2.31 19.45
CA ALA A 291 23.40 -2.56 19.48
C ALA A 291 23.86 -2.81 20.92
N LYS A 292 24.80 -3.74 21.11
CA LYS A 292 25.44 -3.92 22.41
C LYS A 292 26.22 -2.66 22.77
N LYS A 293 26.41 -2.42 24.08
CA LYS A 293 27.19 -1.27 24.56
C LYS A 293 28.60 -1.34 23.96
N GLY A 294 28.99 -0.28 23.24
CA GLY A 294 30.31 -0.17 22.59
C GLY A 294 30.34 -0.63 21.14
N GLU A 295 29.27 -1.24 20.61
CA GLU A 295 29.13 -1.51 19.17
C GLU A 295 28.61 -0.27 18.42
N PRO A 296 28.92 -0.14 17.11
CA PRO A 296 28.29 0.85 16.26
C PRO A 296 26.76 0.74 16.27
N PRO A 297 26.02 1.84 16.02
CA PRO A 297 24.57 1.79 15.84
C PRO A 297 24.18 0.80 14.73
N LEU A 298 23.06 0.10 14.96
CA LEU A 298 22.47 -0.76 13.94
C LEU A 298 21.88 0.10 12.83
N ARG A 299 21.97 -0.39 11.59
CA ARG A 299 21.30 0.20 10.43
C ARG A 299 19.99 -0.53 10.20
N TYR A 300 18.92 0.23 10.13
CA TYR A 300 17.58 -0.28 9.85
C TYR A 300 17.11 0.33 8.54
N ASN A 301 16.47 -0.51 7.72
CA ASN A 301 15.80 -0.02 6.53
C ASN A 301 14.58 0.84 6.92
N TRP A 302 14.08 1.65 5.99
CA TRP A 302 12.84 2.42 6.19
C TRP A 302 11.68 1.46 6.53
N MET A 303 11.55 0.40 5.73
CA MET A 303 10.68 -0.75 5.94
C MET A 303 11.52 -1.92 6.45
N THR A 304 11.47 -2.19 7.75
CA THR A 304 12.35 -3.17 8.39
C THR A 304 11.67 -4.53 8.48
N PRO A 305 12.24 -5.60 7.88
CA PRO A 305 11.59 -6.90 7.87
C PRO A 305 11.59 -7.56 9.25
N PHE A 306 10.47 -8.19 9.58
CA PHE A 306 10.38 -9.16 10.67
C PHE A 306 9.39 -10.27 10.32
N ILE A 307 9.59 -11.43 10.94
CA ILE A 307 8.67 -12.57 10.81
C ILE A 307 8.43 -13.22 12.18
N ILE A 308 7.26 -13.82 12.32
CA ILE A 308 7.00 -14.83 13.36
C ILE A 308 7.45 -16.17 12.77
N SER A 309 8.18 -16.98 13.55
CA SER A 309 8.66 -18.27 13.07
C SER A 309 7.51 -19.20 12.68
N HIS A 310 7.68 -19.94 11.57
CA HIS A 310 6.73 -20.98 11.15
C HIS A 310 6.64 -22.14 12.14
N HIS A 311 7.70 -22.34 12.93
CA HIS A 311 7.86 -23.49 13.83
C HIS A 311 7.54 -23.18 15.29
N ASN A 312 7.60 -21.89 15.67
CA ASN A 312 7.32 -21.48 17.05
C ASN A 312 6.76 -20.04 17.12
N PRO A 313 5.50 -19.84 17.54
CA PRO A 313 4.87 -18.52 17.58
C PRO A 313 5.45 -17.57 18.64
N PHE A 314 6.27 -18.06 19.56
CA PHE A 314 7.02 -17.22 20.51
C PHE A 314 8.32 -16.68 19.93
N THR A 315 8.77 -17.23 18.79
CA THR A 315 10.02 -16.86 18.14
C THR A 315 9.77 -15.77 17.10
N LEU A 316 10.52 -14.68 17.20
CA LEU A 316 10.55 -13.60 16.23
C LEU A 316 11.94 -13.48 15.62
N TYR A 317 11.99 -13.20 14.32
CA TYR A 317 13.21 -12.78 13.62
C TYR A 317 13.06 -11.32 13.18
N TYR A 318 14.09 -10.51 13.38
CA TYR A 318 14.06 -9.06 13.09
C TYR A 318 15.34 -8.60 12.40
N GLY A 319 15.18 -7.85 11.30
CA GLY A 319 16.28 -7.43 10.43
C GLY A 319 16.85 -6.06 10.82
N ALA A 320 18.17 -5.95 10.79
CA ALA A 320 18.92 -4.70 10.73
C ALA A 320 19.93 -4.84 9.60
N ASN A 321 21.15 -4.31 9.71
CA ASN A 321 22.30 -4.84 8.96
C ASN A 321 22.72 -6.25 9.43
N LYS A 322 22.17 -6.71 10.55
CA LYS A 322 22.33 -8.06 11.14
C LYS A 322 20.96 -8.68 11.38
N LEU A 323 20.88 -10.00 11.55
CA LEU A 323 19.67 -10.70 11.94
C LEU A 323 19.63 -10.93 13.45
N PHE A 324 18.48 -10.63 14.05
CA PHE A 324 18.20 -10.87 15.46
C PHE A 324 17.10 -11.92 15.62
N LYS A 325 17.23 -12.75 16.66
CA LYS A 325 16.23 -13.75 17.08
C LYS A 325 15.77 -13.48 18.50
N SER A 326 14.47 -13.49 18.72
CA SER A 326 13.84 -13.54 20.03
C SER A 326 13.12 -14.87 20.17
N VAL A 327 13.13 -15.47 21.35
CA VAL A 327 12.36 -16.69 21.68
C VAL A 327 11.25 -16.41 22.71
N ASN A 328 11.01 -15.13 23.01
CA ASN A 328 10.08 -14.67 24.02
C ASN A 328 9.33 -13.42 23.55
N ARG A 329 8.79 -13.48 22.32
CA ARG A 329 7.89 -12.45 21.77
C ARG A 329 8.49 -11.05 21.78
N GLY A 330 9.81 -10.94 21.57
CA GLY A 330 10.53 -9.66 21.52
C GLY A 330 10.92 -9.08 22.89
N ASP A 331 10.74 -9.81 23.99
CA ASP A 331 11.17 -9.31 25.32
C ASP A 331 12.69 -9.24 25.44
N SER A 332 13.43 -10.10 24.73
CA SER A 332 14.88 -10.06 24.58
C SER A 332 15.33 -10.60 23.22
N TRP A 333 16.52 -10.18 22.78
CA TRP A 333 17.06 -10.52 21.46
C TRP A 333 18.49 -11.07 21.54
N ALA A 334 18.76 -12.09 20.74
CA ALA A 334 20.10 -12.55 20.39
C ALA A 334 20.45 -12.11 18.97
N CYS A 335 21.65 -11.58 18.75
CA CYS A 335 22.19 -11.35 17.42
C CYS A 335 22.70 -12.70 16.89
N ILE A 336 22.15 -13.17 15.78
CA ILE A 336 22.43 -14.51 15.20
C ILE A 336 23.13 -14.42 13.83
N SER A 337 23.70 -13.26 13.50
CA SER A 337 24.50 -13.09 12.29
C SER A 337 25.60 -12.04 12.48
N PRO A 338 26.64 -12.05 11.63
CA PRO A 338 27.47 -10.87 11.39
C PRO A 338 26.68 -9.78 10.64
N ASP A 339 27.36 -8.70 10.23
CA ASP A 339 26.81 -7.79 9.23
C ASP A 339 26.65 -8.53 7.90
N LEU A 340 25.44 -8.59 7.36
CA LEU A 340 25.10 -9.28 6.11
C LEU A 340 24.99 -8.33 4.91
N SER A 341 25.24 -7.05 5.13
CA SER A 341 25.32 -6.04 4.07
C SER A 341 26.77 -5.84 3.61
N THR A 342 26.98 -4.96 2.63
CA THR A 342 28.31 -4.48 2.20
C THR A 342 28.99 -3.61 3.25
N ASN A 343 28.30 -3.27 4.35
CA ASN A 343 28.74 -2.33 5.38
C ASN A 343 29.25 -1.01 4.79
N PRO A 344 28.39 -0.27 4.07
CA PRO A 344 28.83 0.86 3.29
C PRO A 344 29.26 2.02 4.19
N GLY A 345 30.26 2.78 3.73
CA GLY A 345 30.86 3.87 4.47
C GLY A 345 29.90 5.05 4.71
N PRO A 346 30.31 6.04 5.51
CA PRO A 346 29.47 7.19 5.86
C PRO A 346 28.98 8.00 4.66
N GLU A 347 29.66 7.93 3.52
CA GLU A 347 29.27 8.56 2.26
C GLU A 347 27.99 7.97 1.65
N ARG A 348 27.59 6.77 2.08
CA ARG A 348 26.33 6.11 1.70
C ARG A 348 25.38 5.92 2.88
N GLN A 349 25.52 6.72 3.94
CA GLN A 349 24.59 6.74 5.07
C GLN A 349 23.77 8.03 5.00
N GLY A 350 22.74 8.03 4.14
CA GLY A 350 21.81 9.14 3.95
C GLY A 350 20.91 9.40 5.16
N ASN A 351 19.79 10.11 4.95
CA ASN A 351 18.78 10.29 5.99
C ASN A 351 18.18 8.93 6.42
N VAL A 352 17.95 8.06 5.43
CA VAL A 352 17.62 6.65 5.64
C VAL A 352 18.92 5.84 5.56
N PRO A 353 19.24 4.99 6.56
CA PRO A 353 20.40 4.13 6.51
C PRO A 353 20.36 3.16 5.31
N TYR A 354 21.53 2.91 4.70
CA TYR A 354 21.70 1.95 3.61
C TYR A 354 22.67 0.84 4.03
N GLY A 355 22.56 -0.33 3.40
CA GLY A 355 23.24 -1.55 3.84
C GLY A 355 22.51 -2.16 5.03
N ALA A 356 21.22 -2.48 4.84
CA ALA A 356 20.32 -3.10 5.80
C ALA A 356 19.47 -4.20 5.14
N LEU A 357 18.98 -5.13 5.95
CA LEU A 357 18.07 -6.19 5.51
C LEU A 357 16.72 -5.60 5.08
N THR A 358 16.18 -6.14 3.99
CA THR A 358 14.90 -5.76 3.38
C THR A 358 13.87 -6.88 3.44
N THR A 359 14.32 -8.13 3.59
CA THR A 359 13.46 -9.32 3.61
C THR A 359 14.08 -10.43 4.44
N ILE A 360 13.23 -11.23 5.09
CA ILE A 360 13.59 -12.42 5.87
C ILE A 360 12.60 -13.53 5.48
N SER A 361 13.10 -14.74 5.25
CA SER A 361 12.27 -15.93 5.05
C SER A 361 12.86 -17.11 5.81
N GLU A 362 12.11 -17.62 6.79
CA GLU A 362 12.39 -18.92 7.39
C GLU A 362 11.71 -20.00 6.53
N SER A 363 12.39 -21.12 6.28
CA SER A 363 11.76 -22.24 5.58
C SER A 363 10.66 -22.85 6.45
N PRO A 364 9.43 -23.01 5.93
CA PRO A 364 8.37 -23.72 6.65
C PRO A 364 8.67 -25.23 6.77
N LEU A 365 9.62 -25.76 6.00
CA LEU A 365 10.00 -27.17 6.00
C LEU A 365 11.11 -27.51 7.00
N ARG A 366 11.92 -26.53 7.44
CA ARG A 366 13.01 -26.77 8.39
C ARG A 366 13.30 -25.57 9.29
N PRO A 367 13.18 -25.70 10.63
CA PRO A 367 13.56 -24.64 11.54
C PRO A 367 15.06 -24.32 11.39
N GLY A 368 15.41 -23.04 11.51
CA GLY A 368 16.80 -22.60 11.40
C GLY A 368 17.38 -22.60 9.98
N LEU A 369 16.60 -22.96 8.95
CA LEU A 369 16.89 -22.62 7.56
C LEU A 369 16.31 -21.24 7.27
N ILE A 370 17.17 -20.23 7.15
CA ILE A 370 16.76 -18.83 7.03
C ILE A 370 17.51 -18.19 5.87
N TYR A 371 16.77 -17.44 5.06
CA TYR A 371 17.28 -16.61 3.99
C TYR A 371 17.00 -15.14 4.29
N VAL A 372 17.93 -14.26 3.90
CA VAL A 372 17.75 -12.81 3.99
C VAL A 372 18.23 -12.13 2.72
N GLY A 373 17.66 -10.95 2.44
CA GLY A 373 18.07 -10.05 1.37
C GLY A 373 18.35 -8.64 1.90
N THR A 374 19.19 -7.87 1.21
CA THR A 374 19.57 -6.51 1.60
C THR A 374 19.29 -5.47 0.52
N ASP A 375 19.21 -4.21 0.93
CA ASP A 375 19.04 -3.06 0.04
C ASP A 375 20.26 -2.79 -0.86
N ASP A 376 21.41 -3.34 -0.49
CA ASP A 376 22.67 -3.30 -1.25
C ASP A 376 22.99 -4.62 -1.98
N GLY A 377 21.97 -5.43 -2.24
CA GLY A 377 22.03 -6.52 -3.21
C GLY A 377 22.62 -7.83 -2.73
N ASN A 378 22.78 -8.03 -1.42
CA ASN A 378 23.22 -9.30 -0.86
C ASN A 378 22.05 -10.23 -0.56
N VAL A 379 22.21 -11.50 -0.91
CA VAL A 379 21.36 -12.61 -0.45
C VAL A 379 22.23 -13.56 0.36
N HIS A 380 21.76 -13.93 1.54
CA HIS A 380 22.46 -14.84 2.44
C HIS A 380 21.54 -15.97 2.92
N VAL A 381 22.13 -17.13 3.17
CA VAL A 381 21.46 -18.29 3.78
C VAL A 381 22.23 -18.77 5.00
N THR A 382 21.49 -19.14 6.05
CA THR A 382 21.97 -20.01 7.13
C THR A 382 21.14 -21.28 7.14
N ARG A 383 21.78 -22.40 7.48
CA ARG A 383 21.16 -23.72 7.52
C ARG A 383 21.11 -24.33 8.93
N ASP A 384 21.63 -23.59 9.91
CA ASP A 384 21.92 -24.01 11.27
C ASP A 384 21.56 -22.92 12.29
N ASP A 385 20.48 -22.19 12.02
CA ASP A 385 19.91 -21.18 12.92
C ASP A 385 20.87 -20.02 13.26
N GLY A 386 21.69 -19.64 12.28
CA GLY A 386 22.58 -18.49 12.36
C GLY A 386 23.96 -18.75 12.94
N VAL A 387 24.36 -20.03 13.08
CA VAL A 387 25.75 -20.37 13.43
C VAL A 387 26.68 -20.00 12.28
N ASP A 388 26.36 -20.46 11.06
CA ASP A 388 27.10 -20.13 9.85
C ASP A 388 26.21 -19.46 8.79
N TRP A 389 26.80 -18.52 8.05
CA TRP A 389 26.12 -17.77 6.98
C TRP A 389 26.90 -17.84 5.68
N THR A 390 26.21 -18.15 4.58
CA THR A 390 26.79 -18.19 3.23
C THR A 390 26.14 -17.12 2.36
N LYS A 391 26.96 -16.30 1.71
CA LYS A 391 26.52 -15.36 0.68
C LYS A 391 26.24 -16.11 -0.62
N ILE A 392 25.08 -15.91 -1.22
CA ILE A 392 24.55 -16.71 -2.35
C ILE A 392 24.19 -15.83 -3.55
N ASN A 393 25.04 -14.84 -3.86
CA ASN A 393 24.81 -13.87 -4.95
C ASN A 393 25.23 -14.34 -6.34
N THR A 394 25.96 -15.45 -6.47
CA THR A 394 26.59 -15.84 -7.74
C THR A 394 25.56 -16.02 -8.86
N GLY A 395 25.58 -15.13 -9.85
CA GLY A 395 24.62 -15.15 -10.97
C GLY A 395 23.43 -14.19 -10.83
N LEU A 396 23.27 -13.53 -9.68
CA LEU A 396 22.29 -12.46 -9.49
C LEU A 396 22.87 -11.09 -9.90
N PRO A 397 22.04 -10.17 -10.42
CA PRO A 397 22.48 -8.80 -10.67
C PRO A 397 22.66 -8.03 -9.36
N ASP A 398 23.56 -7.05 -9.36
CA ASP A 398 23.81 -6.16 -8.21
C ASP A 398 22.69 -5.10 -8.13
N LYS A 399 21.59 -5.48 -7.47
CA LYS A 399 20.34 -4.72 -7.37
C LYS A 399 19.71 -4.89 -6.00
N TRP A 400 18.85 -3.95 -5.58
CA TRP A 400 18.13 -4.03 -4.32
C TRP A 400 17.27 -5.30 -4.24
N ILE A 401 17.44 -6.11 -3.19
CA ILE A 401 16.62 -7.31 -3.00
C ILE A 401 15.23 -6.92 -2.49
N SER A 402 14.18 -7.09 -3.29
CA SER A 402 12.81 -6.75 -2.90
C SER A 402 12.14 -7.87 -2.11
N ARG A 403 12.41 -9.14 -2.43
CA ARG A 403 11.87 -10.29 -1.69
C ARG A 403 12.76 -11.52 -1.79
N VAL A 404 12.77 -12.33 -0.72
CA VAL A 404 13.31 -13.69 -0.71
C VAL A 404 12.25 -14.60 -0.11
N VAL A 405 11.97 -15.73 -0.75
CA VAL A 405 10.96 -16.71 -0.29
C VAL A 405 11.52 -18.12 -0.37
N ALA A 406 11.70 -18.77 0.78
CA ALA A 406 11.99 -20.19 0.86
C ALA A 406 10.75 -21.00 0.45
N SER A 407 10.95 -22.04 -0.36
CA SER A 407 9.83 -22.89 -0.81
C SER A 407 9.18 -23.62 0.37
N SER A 408 7.86 -23.71 0.28
CA SER A 408 6.98 -24.49 1.13
C SER A 408 6.87 -25.96 0.71
N HIS A 409 7.36 -26.31 -0.48
CA HIS A 409 7.24 -27.64 -1.06
C HIS A 409 8.55 -28.42 -1.13
N GLU A 410 9.67 -27.73 -1.38
CA GLU A 410 10.95 -28.39 -1.65
C GLU A 410 12.10 -27.73 -0.86
N LEU A 411 12.79 -28.51 -0.02
CA LEU A 411 14.00 -28.05 0.66
C LEU A 411 15.09 -27.68 -0.34
N GLY A 412 15.67 -26.49 -0.18
CA GLY A 412 16.70 -25.97 -1.07
C GLY A 412 16.15 -25.14 -2.23
N THR A 413 14.84 -25.16 -2.47
CA THR A 413 14.20 -24.24 -3.41
C THR A 413 13.97 -22.89 -2.75
N VAL A 414 14.40 -21.81 -3.42
CA VAL A 414 14.25 -20.43 -2.98
C VAL A 414 14.03 -19.52 -4.18
N TYR A 415 13.17 -18.51 -4.01
CA TYR A 415 12.86 -17.50 -5.00
C TYR A 415 13.33 -16.13 -4.52
N VAL A 416 13.81 -15.31 -5.45
CA VAL A 416 14.27 -13.94 -5.17
C VAL A 416 13.74 -12.98 -6.23
N THR A 417 13.27 -11.83 -5.77
CA THR A 417 12.97 -10.68 -6.63
C THR A 417 13.91 -9.53 -6.31
N LEU A 418 14.28 -8.78 -7.34
CA LEU A 418 15.13 -7.59 -7.22
C LEU A 418 14.49 -6.42 -7.95
N THR A 419 14.90 -5.20 -7.64
CA THR A 419 14.45 -4.00 -8.36
C THR A 419 15.60 -3.04 -8.63
N GLY A 420 15.53 -2.37 -9.78
CA GLY A 420 16.45 -1.33 -10.22
C GLY A 420 15.83 0.06 -10.32
N TYR A 421 14.60 0.29 -9.82
CA TYR A 421 13.91 1.58 -10.04
C TYR A 421 14.67 2.79 -9.49
N ARG A 422 15.51 2.58 -8.46
CA ARG A 422 16.33 3.62 -7.85
C ARG A 422 17.56 3.99 -8.71
N GLU A 423 17.81 3.22 -9.76
CA GLU A 423 18.86 3.38 -10.74
C GLU A 423 18.31 3.66 -12.16
N ASP A 424 17.02 4.01 -12.29
CA ASP A 424 16.30 4.16 -13.56
C ASP A 424 16.36 2.87 -14.43
N ASP A 425 16.42 1.71 -13.77
CA ASP A 425 16.48 0.38 -14.38
C ASP A 425 15.18 -0.39 -14.09
N PHE A 426 14.33 -0.46 -15.11
CA PHE A 426 13.02 -1.11 -15.04
C PHE A 426 13.02 -2.54 -15.60
N ASN A 427 14.17 -3.23 -15.64
CA ASN A 427 14.17 -4.63 -16.04
C ASN A 427 13.51 -5.52 -14.97
N THR A 428 12.89 -6.61 -15.43
CA THR A 428 12.24 -7.60 -14.57
C THR A 428 13.28 -8.56 -13.99
N TYR A 429 13.34 -8.63 -12.65
CA TYR A 429 14.29 -9.49 -11.95
C TYR A 429 13.58 -10.46 -11.01
N ILE A 430 13.30 -11.67 -11.53
CA ILE A 430 12.80 -12.80 -10.73
C ILE A 430 13.68 -14.01 -10.99
N TYR A 431 14.19 -14.61 -9.92
CA TYR A 431 15.12 -15.73 -9.98
C TYR A 431 14.67 -16.87 -9.06
N ARG A 432 15.00 -18.09 -9.47
CA ARG A 432 14.78 -19.32 -8.71
C ARG A 432 16.08 -20.10 -8.58
N SER A 433 16.30 -20.65 -7.40
CA SER A 433 17.33 -21.66 -7.12
C SER A 433 16.68 -22.92 -6.56
N THR A 434 17.29 -24.09 -6.78
CA THR A 434 16.89 -25.39 -6.22
C THR A 434 18.01 -26.06 -5.41
N ASP A 435 19.10 -25.33 -5.13
CA ASP A 435 20.31 -25.84 -4.50
C ASP A 435 20.78 -24.95 -3.34
N PHE A 436 19.82 -24.36 -2.61
CA PHE A 436 20.02 -23.42 -1.51
C PHE A 436 20.65 -22.08 -1.93
N GLY A 437 20.48 -21.67 -3.18
CA GLY A 437 20.99 -20.39 -3.72
C GLY A 437 22.39 -20.48 -4.34
N GLN A 438 22.94 -21.68 -4.56
CA GLN A 438 24.25 -21.82 -5.19
C GLN A 438 24.20 -21.49 -6.68
N THR A 439 23.10 -21.80 -7.35
CA THR A 439 22.82 -21.43 -8.74
C THR A 439 21.43 -20.77 -8.87
N TRP A 440 21.33 -19.79 -9.77
CA TRP A 440 20.10 -19.03 -10.01
C TRP A 440 19.70 -19.08 -11.48
N ASN A 441 18.41 -19.31 -11.73
CA ASN A 441 17.80 -19.29 -13.05
C ASN A 441 16.77 -18.16 -13.10
N PRO A 442 16.76 -17.32 -14.15
CA PRO A 442 15.71 -16.32 -14.33
C PRO A 442 14.37 -17.02 -14.62
N ILE A 443 13.28 -16.48 -14.06
CA ILE A 443 11.93 -17.03 -14.19
C ILE A 443 10.89 -15.91 -14.39
N GLY A 444 11.20 -14.92 -15.22
CA GLY A 444 10.36 -13.73 -15.44
C GLY A 444 10.41 -13.20 -16.88
N GLU A 445 10.79 -14.03 -17.85
CA GLU A 445 11.17 -13.57 -19.21
C GLU A 445 10.01 -12.93 -20.00
N ASN A 446 8.76 -13.33 -19.77
CA ASN A 446 7.60 -12.81 -20.50
C ASN A 446 6.82 -11.74 -19.73
N LEU A 447 7.31 -11.29 -18.57
CA LEU A 447 6.74 -10.16 -17.85
C LEU A 447 7.17 -8.84 -18.50
N PRO A 448 6.35 -7.77 -18.42
CA PRO A 448 6.76 -6.43 -18.85
C PRO A 448 7.98 -5.94 -18.08
N SER A 449 8.76 -5.06 -18.70
CA SER A 449 9.89 -4.38 -18.06
C SER A 449 9.39 -3.36 -17.04
N GLU A 450 9.26 -3.82 -15.81
CA GLU A 450 8.92 -3.02 -14.63
C GLU A 450 9.50 -3.63 -13.35
N SER A 451 9.48 -2.87 -12.26
CA SER A 451 9.94 -3.33 -10.95
C SER A 451 9.06 -4.42 -10.37
N VAL A 452 9.71 -5.42 -9.76
CA VAL A 452 9.04 -6.50 -9.04
C VAL A 452 9.22 -6.31 -7.54
N ASN A 453 8.13 -6.20 -6.81
CA ASN A 453 8.12 -5.90 -5.37
C ASN A 453 7.95 -7.15 -4.51
N VAL A 454 7.26 -8.15 -5.03
CA VAL A 454 6.91 -9.35 -4.27
C VAL A 454 6.77 -10.57 -5.17
N ILE A 455 7.22 -11.72 -4.66
CA ILE A 455 6.85 -13.05 -5.15
C ILE A 455 6.25 -13.86 -3.99
N ARG A 456 5.29 -14.73 -4.30
CA ARG A 456 4.73 -15.73 -3.39
C ARG A 456 4.60 -17.06 -4.10
N GLU A 457 4.94 -18.13 -3.38
CA GLU A 457 4.64 -19.50 -3.80
C GLU A 457 3.28 -19.90 -3.23
N ASP A 458 2.46 -20.56 -4.03
CA ASP A 458 1.17 -21.08 -3.57
C ASP A 458 1.39 -22.16 -2.49
N PRO A 459 0.65 -22.13 -1.37
CA PRO A 459 0.89 -23.04 -0.25
C PRO A 459 0.50 -24.49 -0.54
N HIS A 460 -0.33 -24.75 -1.56
CA HIS A 460 -0.80 -26.10 -1.89
C HIS A 460 -0.25 -26.62 -3.22
N HIS A 461 0.15 -25.71 -4.13
CA HIS A 461 0.57 -26.06 -5.48
C HIS A 461 1.97 -25.53 -5.83
N LYS A 462 2.98 -26.42 -5.79
CA LYS A 462 4.39 -26.06 -6.01
C LYS A 462 4.76 -25.39 -7.35
N ASN A 463 3.87 -25.48 -8.34
CA ASN A 463 4.09 -24.87 -9.66
C ASN A 463 3.49 -23.47 -9.78
N ILE A 464 2.63 -23.08 -8.83
CA ILE A 464 1.91 -21.81 -8.89
C ILE A 464 2.70 -20.74 -8.12
N LEU A 465 3.02 -19.65 -8.82
CA LEU A 465 3.70 -18.48 -8.27
C LEU A 465 2.88 -17.23 -8.57
N TYR A 466 2.86 -16.29 -7.62
CA TYR A 466 2.25 -14.97 -7.79
C TYR A 466 3.32 -13.89 -7.69
N ALA A 467 3.25 -12.86 -8.53
CA ALA A 467 4.17 -11.73 -8.53
C ALA A 467 3.41 -10.40 -8.52
N GLY A 468 3.89 -9.44 -7.72
CA GLY A 468 3.38 -8.06 -7.67
C GLY A 468 4.42 -7.06 -8.18
N THR A 469 3.97 -6.09 -8.96
CA THR A 469 4.79 -5.13 -9.73
C THR A 469 4.28 -3.69 -9.60
N ASP A 470 5.04 -2.71 -10.12
CA ASP A 470 4.70 -1.28 -10.00
C ASP A 470 3.58 -0.80 -10.93
N GLN A 471 3.43 -1.34 -12.14
CA GLN A 471 2.46 -0.88 -13.14
C GLN A 471 1.50 -1.99 -13.58
N GLY A 472 2.02 -3.19 -13.82
CA GLY A 472 1.27 -4.36 -14.28
C GLY A 472 0.39 -5.02 -13.22
N GLY A 473 0.49 -4.58 -11.97
CA GLY A 473 -0.27 -5.10 -10.84
C GLY A 473 0.20 -6.50 -10.45
N VAL A 474 -0.67 -7.50 -10.62
CA VAL A 474 -0.45 -8.89 -10.19
C VAL A 474 -0.40 -9.84 -11.38
N TYR A 475 0.55 -10.77 -11.33
CA TYR A 475 0.71 -11.86 -12.30
C TYR A 475 0.72 -13.22 -11.61
N VAL A 476 0.32 -14.25 -12.34
CA VAL A 476 0.40 -15.66 -11.93
C VAL A 476 1.21 -16.47 -12.94
N SER A 477 2.02 -17.38 -12.44
CA SER A 477 2.61 -18.46 -13.23
C SER A 477 2.08 -19.80 -12.74
N LEU A 478 1.85 -20.73 -13.67
CA LEU A 478 1.37 -22.10 -13.38
C LEU A 478 2.46 -23.16 -13.65
N ASP A 479 3.65 -22.73 -14.04
CA ASP A 479 4.75 -23.57 -14.51
C ASP A 479 6.10 -23.19 -13.88
N THR A 480 6.04 -22.73 -12.61
CA THR A 480 7.20 -22.33 -11.80
C THR A 480 7.98 -21.14 -12.40
N GLY A 481 7.26 -20.21 -13.01
CA GLY A 481 7.78 -18.93 -13.52
C GLY A 481 8.35 -18.99 -14.94
N LYS A 482 8.07 -20.04 -15.73
CA LYS A 482 8.44 -20.05 -17.15
C LYS A 482 7.53 -19.13 -17.95
N THR A 483 6.24 -19.11 -17.61
CA THR A 483 5.23 -18.27 -18.24
C THR A 483 4.38 -17.58 -17.18
N TRP A 484 4.19 -16.27 -17.34
CA TRP A 484 3.36 -15.43 -16.50
C TRP A 484 2.12 -14.90 -17.24
N TYR A 485 1.01 -14.85 -16.54
CA TYR A 485 -0.28 -14.35 -17.00
C TYR A 485 -0.73 -13.22 -16.08
N SER A 486 -1.26 -12.13 -16.63
CA SER A 486 -1.82 -11.06 -15.80
C SER A 486 -3.08 -11.54 -15.09
N LEU A 487 -3.23 -11.19 -13.81
CA LEU A 487 -4.47 -11.33 -13.04
C LEU A 487 -5.28 -10.03 -12.99
N CYS A 488 -4.81 -8.97 -13.64
CA CYS A 488 -5.42 -7.65 -13.61
C CYS A 488 -6.51 -7.55 -14.70
N SER A 489 -7.74 -7.88 -14.34
CA SER A 489 -8.91 -7.59 -15.19
C SER A 489 -9.52 -6.23 -14.81
N ASP A 490 -9.73 -6.01 -13.51
CA ASP A 490 -10.37 -4.82 -12.92
C ASP A 490 -9.47 -4.07 -11.94
N LEU A 491 -8.33 -4.66 -11.56
CA LEU A 491 -7.31 -3.97 -10.77
C LEU A 491 -6.75 -2.78 -11.58
N PRO A 492 -6.88 -1.53 -11.08
CA PRO A 492 -6.31 -0.36 -11.77
C PRO A 492 -4.78 -0.46 -11.80
N THR A 493 -4.15 0.22 -12.76
CA THR A 493 -2.69 0.40 -12.79
C THR A 493 -2.24 1.07 -11.50
N THR A 494 -1.63 0.29 -10.61
CA THR A 494 -1.18 0.70 -9.28
C THR A 494 -0.06 -0.22 -8.82
N ALA A 495 0.84 0.31 -7.99
CA ALA A 495 1.90 -0.51 -7.45
C ALA A 495 1.33 -1.54 -6.47
N VAL A 496 1.76 -2.79 -6.61
CA VAL A 496 1.46 -3.88 -5.68
C VAL A 496 2.74 -4.17 -4.91
N HIS A 497 2.80 -3.73 -3.65
CA HIS A 497 3.98 -3.88 -2.82
C HIS A 497 4.04 -5.23 -2.10
N ASP A 498 2.88 -5.82 -1.77
CA ASP A 498 2.84 -7.10 -1.08
C ASP A 498 1.57 -7.90 -1.36
N ILE A 499 1.69 -9.22 -1.23
CA ILE A 499 0.62 -10.19 -1.47
C ILE A 499 0.66 -11.24 -0.36
N ALA A 500 -0.52 -11.62 0.14
CA ALA A 500 -0.71 -12.76 1.03
C ALA A 500 -1.62 -13.81 0.36
N VAL A 501 -1.20 -15.08 0.40
CA VAL A 501 -2.02 -16.21 -0.07
C VAL A 501 -2.64 -16.86 1.16
N HIS A 502 -3.96 -16.79 1.31
CA HIS A 502 -4.64 -17.41 2.45
C HIS A 502 -4.78 -18.92 2.21
N PRO A 503 -4.15 -19.79 3.01
CA PRO A 503 -4.07 -21.23 2.70
C PRO A 503 -5.40 -21.96 2.85
N ARG A 504 -6.28 -21.56 3.79
CA ARG A 504 -7.58 -22.23 3.96
C ARG A 504 -8.62 -21.81 2.92
N ASP A 505 -8.67 -20.51 2.61
CA ASP A 505 -9.78 -19.91 1.89
C ASP A 505 -9.47 -19.72 0.40
N SER A 506 -8.29 -20.16 -0.07
CA SER A 506 -7.87 -20.05 -1.48
C SER A 506 -8.13 -18.64 -2.03
N GLU A 507 -7.64 -17.64 -1.30
CA GLU A 507 -7.79 -16.23 -1.62
C GLU A 507 -6.43 -15.54 -1.65
N LEU A 508 -6.26 -14.67 -2.63
CA LEU A 508 -5.11 -13.81 -2.79
C LEU A 508 -5.48 -12.41 -2.29
N VAL A 509 -4.86 -11.99 -1.18
CA VAL A 509 -5.01 -10.65 -0.62
C VAL A 509 -3.87 -9.77 -1.14
N ILE A 510 -4.23 -8.71 -1.85
CA ILE A 510 -3.32 -7.85 -2.60
C ILE A 510 -3.26 -6.49 -1.92
N GLY A 511 -2.11 -6.14 -1.35
CA GLY A 511 -1.85 -4.82 -0.77
C GLY A 511 -1.31 -3.86 -1.84
N THR A 512 -2.11 -2.87 -2.21
CA THR A 512 -1.72 -1.86 -3.20
C THR A 512 -1.23 -0.59 -2.53
N HIS A 513 -0.40 0.17 -3.24
CA HIS A 513 0.03 1.50 -2.82
C HIS A 513 -0.85 2.57 -3.48
N GLY A 514 -2.02 2.84 -2.89
CA GLY A 514 -2.92 3.94 -3.31
C GLY A 514 -4.30 3.49 -3.78
N ARG A 515 -4.63 2.19 -3.66
CA ARG A 515 -5.95 1.62 -3.98
C ARG A 515 -6.44 0.63 -2.92
N SER A 516 -5.94 0.75 -1.69
CA SER A 516 -6.27 -0.13 -0.56
C SER A 516 -5.95 -1.61 -0.83
N ALA A 517 -6.79 -2.53 -0.33
CA ALA A 517 -6.59 -3.97 -0.45
C ALA A 517 -7.63 -4.59 -1.40
N PHE A 518 -7.21 -5.55 -2.21
CA PHE A 518 -8.08 -6.36 -3.06
C PHE A 518 -8.03 -7.83 -2.61
N ILE A 519 -9.11 -8.56 -2.84
CA ILE A 519 -9.21 -9.99 -2.54
C ILE A 519 -9.67 -10.70 -3.81
N LEU A 520 -8.91 -11.70 -4.24
CA LEU A 520 -9.21 -12.50 -5.42
C LEU A 520 -9.36 -13.97 -5.01
N ASP A 521 -10.48 -14.59 -5.37
CA ASP A 521 -10.63 -16.05 -5.29
C ASP A 521 -9.71 -16.73 -6.32
N ILE A 522 -8.78 -17.53 -5.82
CA ILE A 522 -7.78 -18.26 -6.63
C ILE A 522 -8.05 -19.76 -6.69
N ALA A 523 -9.16 -20.26 -6.12
CA ALA A 523 -9.54 -21.66 -6.25
C ALA A 523 -9.61 -22.13 -7.72
N PRO A 524 -10.18 -21.35 -8.67
CA PRO A 524 -10.17 -21.74 -10.09
C PRO A 524 -8.77 -21.83 -10.71
N ILE A 525 -7.80 -21.12 -10.16
CA ILE A 525 -6.39 -21.18 -10.60
C ILE A 525 -5.74 -22.45 -10.06
N GLN A 526 -5.95 -22.74 -8.78
CA GLN A 526 -5.43 -23.92 -8.09
C GLN A 526 -6.01 -25.24 -8.62
N GLU A 527 -7.31 -25.25 -8.96
CA GLU A 527 -8.00 -26.41 -9.53
C GLU A 527 -7.60 -26.69 -10.99
N ARG A 528 -7.12 -25.68 -11.74
CA ARG A 528 -6.91 -25.76 -13.18
C ARG A 528 -5.70 -26.62 -13.57
N ASP A 529 -5.95 -27.91 -13.80
CA ASP A 529 -4.97 -28.85 -14.34
C ASP A 529 -4.99 -28.94 -15.88
N GLU A 530 -4.12 -29.79 -16.44
CA GLU A 530 -4.04 -30.03 -17.89
C GLU A 530 -5.33 -30.66 -18.47
N GLU A 531 -6.09 -31.41 -17.68
CA GLU A 531 -7.31 -32.07 -18.14
C GLU A 531 -8.47 -31.08 -18.24
N ILE A 532 -8.59 -30.15 -17.29
CA ILE A 532 -9.55 -29.05 -17.35
C ILE A 532 -9.26 -28.15 -18.55
N GLN A 533 -7.98 -27.85 -18.83
CA GLN A 533 -7.60 -27.01 -19.97
C GLN A 533 -7.97 -27.61 -21.35
N LYS A 534 -8.10 -28.94 -21.44
CA LYS A 534 -8.48 -29.63 -22.69
C LYS A 534 -9.99 -29.58 -22.95
N LYS A 535 -10.82 -29.40 -21.92
CA LYS A 535 -12.29 -29.36 -22.04
C LYS A 535 -12.73 -28.12 -22.80
N GLU A 536 -13.81 -28.22 -23.57
CA GLU A 536 -14.41 -27.04 -24.25
C GLU A 536 -14.86 -25.99 -23.23
N ALA A 537 -15.48 -26.43 -22.15
CA ALA A 537 -15.84 -25.61 -21.01
C ALA A 537 -15.79 -26.43 -19.71
N HIS A 538 -15.58 -25.77 -18.58
CA HIS A 538 -15.58 -26.39 -17.25
C HIS A 538 -16.19 -25.45 -16.21
N LEU A 539 -16.97 -26.00 -15.29
CA LEU A 539 -17.55 -25.28 -14.15
C LEU A 539 -16.78 -25.71 -12.90
N PHE A 540 -16.17 -24.74 -12.22
CA PHE A 540 -15.42 -24.97 -10.98
C PHE A 540 -16.38 -25.15 -9.80
N GLU A 541 -15.86 -25.60 -8.65
CA GLU A 541 -16.66 -25.70 -7.43
C GLU A 541 -17.28 -24.34 -7.07
N ILE A 542 -18.57 -24.33 -6.76
CA ILE A 542 -19.29 -23.11 -6.42
C ILE A 542 -19.38 -23.00 -4.90
N ARG A 543 -18.67 -22.02 -4.33
CA ARG A 543 -18.71 -21.77 -2.88
C ARG A 543 -20.12 -21.41 -2.42
N PRO A 544 -20.50 -21.79 -1.19
CA PRO A 544 -21.78 -21.36 -0.62
C PRO A 544 -21.89 -19.84 -0.56
N ALA A 545 -23.03 -19.31 -0.97
CA ALA A 545 -23.39 -17.92 -0.78
C ALA A 545 -24.09 -17.72 0.58
N VAL A 546 -24.05 -16.49 1.10
CA VAL A 546 -24.66 -16.13 2.39
C VAL A 546 -25.59 -14.94 2.20
N LEU A 547 -26.85 -15.12 2.58
CA LEU A 547 -27.83 -14.03 2.60
C LEU A 547 -27.39 -12.94 3.60
N PRO A 548 -27.66 -11.65 3.31
CA PRO A 548 -27.42 -10.60 4.27
C PRO A 548 -28.26 -10.80 5.53
N ARG A 549 -27.73 -10.34 6.66
CA ARG A 549 -28.45 -10.33 7.92
C ARG A 549 -29.62 -9.35 7.87
N SER A 550 -30.77 -9.73 8.44
CA SER A 550 -31.86 -8.77 8.66
C SER A 550 -31.48 -7.79 9.77
N ARG A 551 -31.71 -6.50 9.56
CA ARG A 551 -31.65 -5.49 10.63
C ARG A 551 -32.90 -5.61 11.53
N ASP A 552 -32.78 -5.14 12.76
CA ASP A 552 -33.74 -5.40 13.85
C ASP A 552 -35.17 -4.86 13.61
N TYR A 553 -35.34 -3.89 12.72
CA TYR A 553 -36.65 -3.30 12.39
C TYR A 553 -36.82 -3.12 10.88
N GLY A 554 -38.03 -3.35 10.36
CA GLY A 554 -38.41 -2.97 8.99
C GLY A 554 -38.16 -4.01 7.88
N GLY A 555 -37.38 -5.06 8.14
CA GLY A 555 -37.03 -6.05 7.11
C GLY A 555 -35.96 -5.53 6.13
N ASP A 556 -35.15 -4.56 6.56
CA ASP A 556 -33.98 -4.09 5.83
C ASP A 556 -32.82 -5.08 5.97
N TRP A 557 -32.03 -5.19 4.90
CA TRP A 557 -30.84 -6.04 4.86
C TRP A 557 -29.59 -5.27 5.27
N ALA A 558 -28.76 -5.92 6.07
CA ALA A 558 -27.36 -5.56 6.29
C ALA A 558 -26.53 -6.14 5.13
N TRP A 559 -26.58 -5.44 4.00
CA TRP A 559 -25.98 -5.88 2.73
C TRP A 559 -24.47 -6.09 2.84
N GLU A 560 -23.79 -5.38 3.75
CA GLU A 560 -22.37 -5.55 4.08
C GLU A 560 -22.00 -6.96 4.58
N THR A 561 -22.99 -7.72 5.06
CA THR A 561 -22.80 -9.10 5.55
C THR A 561 -23.08 -10.17 4.49
N ARG A 562 -23.50 -9.76 3.30
CA ARG A 562 -23.82 -10.65 2.19
C ARG A 562 -22.54 -11.25 1.62
N GLN A 563 -22.62 -12.52 1.24
CA GLN A 563 -21.63 -13.15 0.37
C GLN A 563 -22.36 -13.60 -0.88
N GLU A 564 -22.09 -12.93 -2.00
CA GLU A 564 -22.72 -13.22 -3.28
C GLU A 564 -22.30 -14.60 -3.80
N ALA A 565 -23.10 -15.15 -4.71
CA ALA A 565 -22.79 -16.39 -5.38
C ALA A 565 -21.82 -16.10 -6.54
N VAL A 566 -20.53 -16.34 -6.31
CA VAL A 566 -19.49 -16.22 -7.34
C VAL A 566 -19.39 -17.54 -8.11
N ILE A 567 -19.64 -17.49 -9.40
CA ILE A 567 -19.65 -18.65 -10.30
C ILE A 567 -18.46 -18.54 -11.24
N HIS A 568 -17.51 -19.44 -11.07
CA HIS A 568 -16.35 -19.54 -11.93
C HIS A 568 -16.51 -20.65 -12.96
N TYR A 569 -16.14 -20.36 -14.20
CA TYR A 569 -16.09 -21.34 -15.27
C TYR A 569 -14.92 -21.03 -16.20
N SER A 570 -14.42 -22.02 -16.91
CA SER A 570 -13.42 -21.81 -17.95
C SER A 570 -13.96 -22.15 -19.33
N LEU A 571 -13.47 -21.43 -20.33
CA LEU A 571 -13.75 -21.65 -21.75
C LEU A 571 -12.43 -21.87 -22.48
N ARG A 572 -12.40 -22.85 -23.39
CA ARG A 572 -11.22 -23.05 -24.26
C ARG A 572 -11.15 -22.03 -25.40
N GLU A 573 -12.31 -21.67 -25.94
CA GLU A 573 -12.47 -20.72 -27.03
C GLU A 573 -13.65 -19.79 -26.74
N THR A 574 -13.68 -18.65 -27.41
CA THR A 574 -14.77 -17.68 -27.28
C THR A 574 -16.10 -18.30 -27.71
N CYS A 575 -17.10 -18.31 -26.83
CA CYS A 575 -18.44 -18.76 -27.16
C CYS A 575 -19.52 -18.07 -26.31
N PRO A 576 -20.76 -17.89 -26.81
CA PRO A 576 -21.86 -17.34 -26.00
C PRO A 576 -22.08 -18.17 -24.74
N VAL A 577 -22.29 -17.48 -23.61
CA VAL A 577 -22.55 -18.10 -22.30
C VAL A 577 -23.83 -17.57 -21.69
N GLU A 578 -24.78 -18.48 -21.45
CA GLU A 578 -26.00 -18.22 -20.70
C GLU A 578 -25.96 -19.02 -19.40
N ILE A 579 -26.29 -18.38 -18.28
CA ILE A 579 -26.28 -18.99 -16.95
C ILE A 579 -27.69 -18.94 -16.40
N SER A 580 -28.25 -20.09 -16.05
CA SER A 580 -29.55 -20.22 -15.40
C SER A 580 -29.38 -20.73 -13.98
N ILE A 581 -30.06 -20.10 -13.03
CA ILE A 581 -30.15 -20.56 -11.65
C ILE A 581 -31.52 -21.19 -11.45
N LEU A 582 -31.55 -22.44 -11.00
CA LEU A 582 -32.77 -23.21 -10.79
C LEU A 582 -32.96 -23.52 -9.30
N ASP A 583 -34.20 -23.51 -8.84
CA ASP A 583 -34.58 -24.02 -7.52
C ASP A 583 -34.58 -25.57 -7.48
N ASP A 584 -34.95 -26.14 -6.33
CA ASP A 584 -35.03 -27.58 -6.10
C ASP A 584 -36.09 -28.30 -6.95
N SER A 585 -37.11 -27.56 -7.43
CA SER A 585 -38.13 -28.05 -8.36
C SER A 585 -37.68 -28.04 -9.83
N GLY A 586 -36.52 -27.43 -10.13
CA GLY A 586 -36.02 -27.24 -11.48
C GLY A 586 -36.58 -26.00 -12.18
N LYS A 587 -37.26 -25.10 -11.47
CA LYS A 587 -37.76 -23.85 -12.02
C LYS A 587 -36.62 -22.83 -12.10
N ILE A 588 -36.47 -22.18 -13.26
CA ILE A 588 -35.52 -21.08 -13.44
C ILE A 588 -35.98 -19.90 -12.57
N ILE A 589 -35.12 -19.49 -11.64
CA ILE A 589 -35.34 -18.34 -10.76
C ILE A 589 -34.54 -17.13 -11.18
N ARG A 590 -33.41 -17.28 -11.90
CA ARG A 590 -32.59 -16.17 -12.40
C ARG A 590 -31.85 -16.60 -13.66
N GLU A 591 -31.63 -15.65 -14.55
CA GLU A 591 -30.79 -15.80 -15.74
C GLU A 591 -29.72 -14.71 -15.71
N LEU A 592 -28.50 -15.06 -16.08
CA LEU A 592 -27.35 -14.17 -16.19
C LEU A 592 -26.66 -14.40 -17.53
N ILE A 593 -26.04 -13.36 -18.06
CA ILE A 593 -25.15 -13.46 -19.22
C ILE A 593 -23.74 -13.60 -18.69
N GLY A 594 -23.06 -14.68 -19.07
CA GLY A 594 -21.67 -14.90 -18.72
C GLY A 594 -20.72 -14.18 -19.67
N THR A 595 -19.54 -13.81 -19.19
CA THR A 595 -18.42 -13.43 -20.07
C THR A 595 -18.01 -14.60 -20.96
N ASN A 596 -17.55 -14.29 -22.17
CA ASN A 596 -17.35 -15.26 -23.25
C ASN A 596 -15.88 -15.41 -23.67
N ASP A 597 -14.94 -14.94 -22.86
CA ASP A 597 -13.52 -14.95 -23.21
C ASP A 597 -12.86 -16.32 -22.96
N PRO A 598 -11.84 -16.72 -23.74
CA PRO A 598 -11.05 -17.90 -23.41
C PRO A 598 -10.34 -17.72 -22.06
N GLY A 599 -10.29 -18.78 -21.26
CA GLY A 599 -9.70 -18.75 -19.91
C GLY A 599 -10.74 -18.80 -18.80
N VAL A 600 -10.35 -18.40 -17.58
CA VAL A 600 -11.26 -18.38 -16.43
C VAL A 600 -12.13 -17.13 -16.52
N ASN A 601 -13.43 -17.35 -16.36
CA ASN A 601 -14.47 -16.34 -16.38
C ASN A 601 -15.17 -16.34 -15.03
N ARG A 602 -15.81 -15.20 -14.71
CA ARG A 602 -16.53 -14.98 -13.45
C ARG A 602 -17.90 -14.39 -13.76
N ALA A 603 -18.93 -15.01 -13.20
CA ALA A 603 -20.28 -14.42 -13.12
C ALA A 603 -20.70 -14.32 -11.65
N VAL A 604 -21.50 -13.31 -11.33
CA VAL A 604 -21.95 -13.05 -9.97
C VAL A 604 -23.46 -13.05 -9.92
N TRP A 605 -24.00 -13.84 -9.00
CA TRP A 605 -25.40 -13.81 -8.66
C TRP A 605 -25.59 -13.13 -7.30
N ASP A 606 -26.27 -11.98 -7.33
CA ASP A 606 -26.61 -11.12 -6.18
C ASP A 606 -27.67 -11.73 -5.22
N LEU A 607 -28.06 -12.98 -5.45
CA LEU A 607 -29.07 -13.75 -4.73
C LEU A 607 -30.51 -13.27 -4.95
N SER A 608 -30.75 -12.39 -5.93
CA SER A 608 -32.09 -11.97 -6.33
C SER A 608 -32.72 -12.94 -7.34
N PRO A 609 -34.05 -13.17 -7.29
CA PRO A 609 -34.76 -13.85 -8.38
C PRO A 609 -34.91 -12.92 -9.60
N LYS A 610 -35.53 -13.41 -10.66
CA LYS A 610 -35.94 -12.63 -11.85
C LYS A 610 -36.90 -11.54 -11.37
N THR A 611 -36.66 -10.31 -11.80
CA THR A 611 -37.36 -9.09 -11.34
C THR A 611 -38.88 -9.27 -11.28
N GLU A 612 -39.48 -9.00 -10.12
CA GLU A 612 -40.91 -8.62 -10.06
C GLU A 612 -41.03 -7.14 -10.43
N GLU A 613 -41.85 -6.80 -11.42
CA GLU A 613 -42.39 -5.45 -11.56
C GLU A 613 -43.35 -5.20 -10.39
N GLY A 614 -42.96 -4.34 -9.44
CA GLY A 614 -43.77 -4.10 -8.25
C GLY A 614 -43.66 -2.67 -7.71
N GLY A 615 -44.58 -1.81 -8.17
CA GLY A 615 -45.25 -0.71 -7.45
C GLY A 615 -44.44 0.32 -6.65
N GLN A 616 -44.71 1.61 -6.89
CA GLN A 616 -44.28 2.72 -6.03
C GLN A 616 -44.87 2.58 -4.61
N ALA A 617 -44.15 1.94 -3.70
CA ALA A 617 -44.40 2.02 -2.26
C ALA A 617 -43.50 3.12 -1.64
N VAL A 618 -44.05 3.87 -0.69
CA VAL A 618 -43.33 4.94 0.05
C VAL A 618 -42.20 4.37 0.93
N PHE A 619 -42.27 3.07 1.28
CA PHE A 619 -41.21 2.30 1.91
C PHE A 619 -40.79 1.16 0.97
N ARG A 620 -39.61 1.24 0.35
CA ARG A 620 -39.04 0.10 -0.38
C ARG A 620 -38.57 -0.94 0.64
N ARG A 621 -39.22 -2.10 0.69
CA ARG A 621 -38.54 -3.32 1.13
C ARG A 621 -37.35 -3.53 0.17
N GLY A 622 -36.19 -3.93 0.67
CA GLY A 622 -35.02 -4.21 -0.16
C GLY A 622 -35.32 -5.20 -1.30
N ILE A 623 -34.37 -5.37 -2.22
CA ILE A 623 -34.48 -6.34 -3.32
C ILE A 623 -34.92 -7.69 -2.75
N ALA A 624 -35.92 -8.33 -3.35
CA ALA A 624 -36.35 -9.65 -2.95
C ALA A 624 -35.16 -10.62 -3.11
N LEU A 625 -34.84 -11.39 -2.07
CA LEU A 625 -33.79 -12.40 -2.11
C LEU A 625 -34.41 -13.79 -2.09
N VAL A 626 -33.66 -14.75 -2.62
CA VAL A 626 -34.05 -16.16 -2.53
C VAL A 626 -34.03 -16.67 -1.09
N LYS A 627 -34.69 -17.81 -0.87
CA LYS A 627 -34.68 -18.47 0.44
C LYS A 627 -33.37 -19.25 0.62
N PRO A 628 -32.93 -19.50 1.87
CA PRO A 628 -31.89 -20.48 2.12
C PRO A 628 -32.25 -21.84 1.52
N GLY A 629 -31.29 -22.50 0.89
CA GLY A 629 -31.55 -23.77 0.20
C GLY A 629 -30.45 -24.16 -0.77
N ASN A 630 -30.68 -25.24 -1.50
CA ASN A 630 -29.81 -25.69 -2.57
C ASN A 630 -30.39 -25.24 -3.91
N TYR A 631 -29.52 -24.69 -4.75
CA TYR A 631 -29.83 -24.25 -6.10
C TYR A 631 -28.94 -24.97 -7.10
N THR A 632 -29.39 -25.04 -8.35
CA THR A 632 -28.59 -25.59 -9.45
C THR A 632 -28.19 -24.47 -10.38
N VAL A 633 -26.90 -24.37 -10.67
CA VAL A 633 -26.35 -23.47 -11.69
C VAL A 633 -26.19 -24.29 -12.96
N VAL A 634 -26.84 -23.83 -14.03
CA VAL A 634 -26.73 -24.42 -15.36
C VAL A 634 -26.06 -23.42 -16.28
N ILE A 635 -24.93 -23.79 -16.87
CA ILE A 635 -24.21 -22.96 -17.83
C ILE A 635 -24.33 -23.57 -19.21
N GLN A 636 -24.89 -22.83 -20.15
CA GLN A 636 -24.88 -23.15 -21.57
C GLN A 636 -23.76 -22.36 -22.24
N ALA A 637 -22.63 -23.03 -22.52
CA ALA A 637 -21.46 -22.45 -23.18
C ALA A 637 -21.34 -23.01 -24.61
N GLY A 638 -21.82 -22.24 -25.59
CA GLY A 638 -21.96 -22.72 -26.97
C GLY A 638 -22.81 -24.00 -27.03
N LYS A 639 -22.19 -25.14 -27.37
CA LYS A 639 -22.86 -26.46 -27.41
C LYS A 639 -22.73 -27.27 -26.12
N THR A 640 -21.86 -26.84 -25.21
CA THR A 640 -21.58 -27.55 -23.97
C THR A 640 -22.49 -27.06 -22.85
N LYS A 641 -23.14 -28.00 -22.16
CA LYS A 641 -23.97 -27.74 -20.99
C LYS A 641 -23.24 -28.23 -19.73
N LEU A 642 -23.10 -27.35 -18.75
CA LEU A 642 -22.49 -27.63 -17.45
C LEU A 642 -23.53 -27.46 -16.36
N GLU A 643 -23.46 -28.28 -15.31
CA GLU A 643 -24.35 -28.18 -14.16
C GLU A 643 -23.54 -28.28 -12.87
N GLY A 644 -23.82 -27.37 -11.93
CA GLY A 644 -23.22 -27.31 -10.60
C GLY A 644 -24.28 -27.05 -9.53
N LYS A 645 -23.96 -27.39 -8.28
CA LYS A 645 -24.82 -27.09 -7.14
C LYS A 645 -24.22 -25.93 -6.36
N ILE A 646 -25.09 -25.06 -5.85
CA ILE A 646 -24.72 -24.00 -4.91
C ILE A 646 -25.66 -24.05 -3.71
N GLN A 647 -25.09 -23.86 -2.52
CA GLN A 647 -25.85 -23.71 -1.29
C GLN A 647 -25.97 -22.22 -0.95
N VAL A 648 -27.19 -21.74 -0.74
CA VAL A 648 -27.47 -20.42 -0.14
C VAL A 648 -27.75 -20.61 1.34
N LYS A 649 -26.91 -20.05 2.19
CA LYS A 649 -27.00 -20.13 3.65
C LYS A 649 -27.71 -18.90 4.22
N PRO A 650 -28.44 -19.03 5.33
CA PRO A 650 -28.88 -17.86 6.09
C PRO A 650 -27.67 -17.15 6.71
N SER A 651 -27.77 -15.84 6.97
CA SER A 651 -26.83 -15.18 7.88
C SER A 651 -26.92 -15.80 9.27
N ARG A 652 -25.79 -16.11 9.93
CA ARG A 652 -25.80 -16.45 11.37
C ARG A 652 -25.91 -15.17 12.19
N GLN A 653 -26.71 -15.17 13.26
CA GLN A 653 -26.66 -14.07 14.23
C GLN A 653 -25.37 -14.19 15.06
N ALA A 654 -24.77 -13.06 15.44
CA ALA A 654 -23.63 -13.04 16.34
C ALA A 654 -24.05 -13.67 17.69
N GLY A 655 -23.63 -14.92 17.93
CA GLY A 655 -24.02 -15.70 19.11
C GLY A 655 -24.21 -17.20 18.87
N ASP A 656 -24.29 -17.65 17.60
CA ASP A 656 -24.40 -19.07 17.22
C ASP A 656 -23.06 -19.75 16.86
#